data_AF-A0A367PXA7-F1
#
_entry.id   AF-A0A367PXA7-F1
#
_cell.length_a   1.000
_cell.length_b   1.000
_cell.length_c   1.000
_cell.angle_alpha   90.00
_cell.angle_beta   90.00
_cell.angle_gamma   90.00
#
_symmetry.space_group_name_H-M   'P 1'
#
loop_
_entity.id
_entity.type
_entity.pdbx_description
1 polymer ?
#
loop_
_entity_poly.entity_id
_entity_poly.type
_entity_poly.pdbx_seq_one_letter_code
_entity_poly.pdbx_strand_id
1 'polypeptide(L)'
;MVAQFFTTSDVDKAQLLSGLKLIPLDWALTPVLGNKNPYREDWNHAIPMSRRQLIAVIENGDTASGKNGLFTVYPQGYGLRTGKWSNGILALDADGEAAHEKLNQLGGLPKTVSFTSGKPGRCQYLVRVPQEYWSVISTKKINTGVKGADGKDQLLELRWNGCQSVLPPSVHPETGSYKWVNSPQDCTLAECPTWIIEYFLNESTTVTTNSTSTTLLTGDVPLYQCLTKDDRDLIDCGVASGSRDDNGAKLARNLIGTASRLTHLGYRYEGDARQLFDDYCARCSPPLSTKDAERIWKSATKDNPTATLSDDALDNCIKAWQRQLNKVQSSNKQSYSSNPNTSSDNLALHPLAQQPNLNFIKEKFIELLVSGASKTQVEQFKLEIRQQYEKLHPSELNNFLSALTEEFHLDESLSDEAVELQKLISAGEQTINLADYLPSSLATPLSQYCEWQKIRHAVILTSLLTTVSSLHKVGTELVIHGNLNFKVPPTIFGAIIAESGSKKSPIFRATAREPLNQLKEEELVTHLADSEIYQSELEEWETAKAELKRGERMTSPRPVEPKPPTIFYFTDATGEALKAQAQKAPEKSLFGLIDELAGLFSSQNAYRGGRGSDKQDLLSYFDGTGATVLRAGGVKVDVSRIYLSLLGTIQPDILKKHIGNLKDADGSWSRWLYAVQPNVPSTLEDDIPLGVNITDKLAGLYRRIHNLPVIKYKLSHQAFKLYQPFYNRLEQLRVSHPLPGLRAVYAKAEGYVGRLAMNLHVLHELECNRTPDSVIPVERMREAIELMKFFIGQVRLIHASVEDGDSIAPHIQKVIELSKRKQLGGETGWIKAKDVQLNSTRNKRPSPNEARNWMSQAASLGYGTLKGEGIRLEFKANTQKVDTVDNGRRKVDSVSTNESIDISSFQQKVDKVDTYSPTLCSNLGVVESQIVDIPPTIVDDWICKTVENEGLLCLPNDQIPKLSSTPAVDESPTGLSTRCLPSTFEESSPEDLATRCLPSTFEESPPEDLATSCLLPTFEESPLANASSVDESESTVEQTSTAEKTATATTSRAIVKGSRVRVRFPGSKRDGLEGVVIGFRTEQGLQKAIVKLENIEASLRIWECFVPGNEGMRLELVS
;
A
#
# COMPACT_ATOMS: atom_id res chain seq x y z
N MET A 1 -16.78 24.40 1.52
CA MET A 1 -16.30 25.61 0.83
C MET A 1 -15.24 26.28 1.68
N VAL A 2 -14.30 26.99 1.08
CA VAL A 2 -13.50 28.04 1.72
C VAL A 2 -13.89 29.32 0.99
N ALA A 3 -14.04 30.44 1.70
CA ALA A 3 -14.31 31.72 1.05
C ALA A 3 -13.15 32.08 0.12
N GLN A 4 -13.41 32.07 -1.19
CA GLN A 4 -12.47 32.61 -2.18
C GLN A 4 -12.56 34.12 -2.12
N PHE A 5 -11.68 34.73 -1.32
CA PHE A 5 -11.48 36.17 -1.33
C PHE A 5 -10.78 36.54 -2.64
N PHE A 6 -11.59 36.89 -3.66
CA PHE A 6 -11.11 37.30 -4.98
C PHE A 6 -10.39 38.67 -4.96
N THR A 7 -10.43 39.37 -3.83
CA THR A 7 -9.68 40.60 -3.54
C THR A 7 -9.16 40.57 -2.10
N THR A 8 -8.08 41.31 -1.86
CA THR A 8 -7.62 41.72 -0.53
C THR A 8 -7.83 43.24 -0.45
N SER A 9 -8.39 43.77 0.65
CA SER A 9 -8.71 45.20 0.71
C SER A 9 -7.44 46.04 0.71
N ASP A 10 -7.51 47.30 0.25
CA ASP A 10 -6.32 48.17 0.23
C ASP A 10 -5.81 48.50 1.65
N VAL A 11 -6.68 48.40 2.66
CA VAL A 11 -6.31 48.47 4.09
C VAL A 11 -5.48 47.25 4.49
N ASP A 12 -5.93 46.04 4.16
CA ASP A 12 -5.20 44.80 4.42
C ASP A 12 -3.87 44.77 3.67
N LYS A 13 -3.85 45.20 2.39
CA LYS A 13 -2.61 45.33 1.60
C LYS A 13 -1.63 46.28 2.27
N ALA A 14 -2.08 47.49 2.65
CA ALA A 14 -1.24 48.47 3.34
C ALA A 14 -0.71 47.92 4.67
N GLN A 15 -1.54 47.20 5.45
CA GLN A 15 -1.13 46.57 6.70
C GLN A 15 -0.10 45.46 6.48
N LEU A 16 -0.29 44.58 5.50
CA LEU A 16 0.64 43.51 5.13
C LEU A 16 1.98 44.05 4.64
N LEU A 17 1.97 45.07 3.76
CA LEU A 17 3.15 45.74 3.22
C LEU A 17 3.91 46.55 4.29
N SER A 18 3.20 47.11 5.27
CA SER A 18 3.80 47.75 6.44
C SER A 18 4.48 46.72 7.35
N GLY A 19 3.75 45.67 7.74
CA GLY A 19 4.28 44.57 8.57
C GLY A 19 5.48 43.84 7.94
N LEU A 20 5.50 43.69 6.61
CA LEU A 20 6.57 42.99 5.89
C LEU A 20 7.93 43.71 6.00
N LYS A 21 7.93 45.01 6.28
CA LYS A 21 9.13 45.83 6.56
C LYS A 21 9.68 45.63 7.97
N LEU A 22 8.84 45.18 8.91
CA LEU A 22 9.18 44.97 10.32
C LEU A 22 9.67 43.54 10.63
N ILE A 23 9.69 42.66 9.62
CA ILE A 23 10.13 41.27 9.76
C ILE A 23 11.59 41.16 9.29
N PRO A 24 12.54 40.60 10.07
CA PRO A 24 13.96 40.49 9.72
C PRO A 24 14.21 39.86 8.34
N LEU A 25 15.26 40.30 7.65
CA LEU A 25 15.53 39.89 6.26
C LEU A 25 16.06 38.44 6.13
N ASP A 26 16.64 37.87 7.18
CA ASP A 26 17.07 36.46 7.25
C ASP A 26 15.90 35.48 7.36
N TRP A 27 14.67 35.97 7.56
CA TRP A 27 13.47 35.14 7.66
C TRP A 27 12.89 34.84 6.28
N ALA A 28 12.96 33.56 5.88
CA ALA A 28 12.37 33.08 4.65
C ALA A 28 10.84 32.99 4.77
N LEU A 29 10.14 33.62 3.84
CA LEU A 29 8.68 33.70 3.85
C LEU A 29 8.07 32.98 2.64
N THR A 30 6.83 32.50 2.82
CA THR A 30 5.95 32.02 1.76
C THR A 30 4.60 32.75 1.83
N PRO A 31 3.99 33.17 0.72
CA PRO A 31 2.68 33.84 0.76
C PRO A 31 1.57 32.84 1.13
N VAL A 32 0.59 33.28 1.92
CA VAL A 32 -0.56 32.45 2.34
C VAL A 32 -1.91 33.12 2.04
N LEU A 33 -2.93 32.30 1.82
CA LEU A 33 -4.33 32.75 1.74
C LEU A 33 -4.93 32.94 3.13
N GLY A 34 -6.10 33.58 3.23
CA GLY A 34 -6.78 33.82 4.51
C GLY A 34 -7.11 32.57 5.33
N ASN A 35 -7.19 31.39 4.67
CA ASN A 35 -7.32 30.10 5.35
C ASN A 35 -6.00 29.54 5.92
N LYS A 36 -4.92 30.35 5.92
CA LYS A 36 -3.55 30.04 6.39
C LYS A 36 -2.73 29.11 5.50
N ASN A 37 -3.27 28.60 4.40
CA ASN A 37 -2.54 27.72 3.51
C ASN A 37 -1.61 28.51 2.57
N PRO A 38 -0.34 28.11 2.42
CA PRO A 38 0.46 28.48 1.25
C PRO A 38 -0.20 27.93 -0.01
N TYR A 39 -0.25 28.74 -1.08
CA TYR A 39 -0.85 28.35 -2.36
C TYR A 39 0.18 28.03 -3.45
N ARG A 40 1.47 28.34 -3.24
CA ARG A 40 2.54 28.03 -4.18
C ARG A 40 2.78 26.50 -4.22
N GLU A 41 2.97 25.97 -5.41
CA GLU A 41 3.41 24.58 -5.61
C GLU A 41 4.80 24.36 -4.98
N ASP A 42 4.97 23.20 -4.34
CA ASP A 42 6.19 22.79 -3.62
C ASP A 42 6.82 23.87 -2.70
N TRP A 43 5.98 24.72 -2.07
CA TRP A 43 6.42 25.90 -1.30
C TRP A 43 7.42 25.60 -0.18
N ASN A 44 7.52 24.35 0.27
CA ASN A 44 8.40 23.88 1.34
C ASN A 44 9.82 23.54 0.88
N HIS A 45 10.04 23.13 -0.39
CA HIS A 45 11.38 22.92 -0.97
C HIS A 45 11.77 23.98 -2.02
N ALA A 46 10.81 24.51 -2.78
CA ALA A 46 11.04 25.60 -3.72
C ALA A 46 11.67 26.83 -3.03
N ILE A 47 12.39 27.67 -3.79
CA ILE A 47 13.08 28.85 -3.23
C ILE A 47 12.05 29.82 -2.59
N PRO A 48 12.31 30.35 -1.37
CA PRO A 48 11.49 31.38 -0.75
C PRO A 48 11.32 32.60 -1.64
N MET A 49 10.18 33.28 -1.56
CA MET A 49 10.03 34.55 -2.27
C MET A 49 10.88 35.63 -1.60
N SER A 50 11.65 36.35 -2.42
CA SER A 50 12.29 37.59 -1.98
C SER A 50 11.22 38.60 -1.53
N ARG A 51 11.59 39.55 -0.66
CA ARG A 51 10.66 40.58 -0.20
C ARG A 51 10.09 41.41 -1.34
N ARG A 52 10.85 41.64 -2.42
CA ARG A 52 10.36 42.29 -3.65
C ARG A 52 9.28 41.48 -4.38
N GLN A 53 9.40 40.16 -4.44
CA GLN A 53 8.37 39.29 -5.00
C GLN A 53 7.11 39.27 -4.12
N LEU A 54 7.27 39.19 -2.79
CA LEU A 54 6.14 39.25 -1.84
C LEU A 54 5.37 40.58 -1.93
N ILE A 55 6.07 41.71 -2.00
CA ILE A 55 5.44 43.03 -2.25
C ILE A 55 4.62 42.99 -3.54
N ALA A 56 5.23 42.55 -4.65
CA ALA A 56 4.57 42.51 -5.95
C ALA A 56 3.29 41.65 -5.95
N VAL A 57 3.27 40.49 -5.27
CA VAL A 57 2.06 39.65 -5.20
C VAL A 57 1.00 40.13 -4.20
N ILE A 58 1.38 40.86 -3.14
CA ILE A 58 0.40 41.53 -2.24
C ILE A 58 -0.28 42.69 -2.97
N GLU A 59 0.48 43.47 -3.74
CA GLU A 59 -0.03 44.62 -4.50
C GLU A 59 -0.92 44.19 -5.68
N ASN A 60 -0.38 43.32 -6.55
CA ASN A 60 -0.93 43.01 -7.88
C ASN A 60 -1.61 41.64 -7.98
N GLY A 61 -1.51 40.80 -6.95
CA GLY A 61 -1.91 39.40 -6.99
C GLY A 61 -0.82 38.48 -7.56
N ASP A 62 -1.05 37.18 -7.43
CA ASP A 62 -0.23 36.09 -7.97
C ASP A 62 -1.10 35.18 -8.86
N THR A 63 -0.49 34.32 -9.67
CA THR A 63 -1.22 33.34 -10.49
C THR A 63 -1.09 31.94 -9.87
N ALA A 64 -2.20 31.40 -9.38
CA ALA A 64 -2.27 30.03 -8.87
C ALA A 64 -2.82 29.06 -9.92
N SER A 65 -2.31 27.83 -9.93
CA SER A 65 -2.88 26.71 -10.67
C SER A 65 -3.94 25.99 -9.83
N GLY A 66 -5.01 25.54 -10.47
CA GLY A 66 -6.08 24.79 -9.82
C GLY A 66 -6.79 23.84 -10.79
N LYS A 67 -7.72 23.03 -10.25
CA LYS A 67 -8.45 22.00 -11.02
C LYS A 67 -9.23 22.54 -12.23
N ASN A 68 -9.49 23.85 -12.28
CA ASN A 68 -10.25 24.52 -13.34
C ASN A 68 -9.37 25.45 -14.21
N GLY A 69 -8.03 25.37 -14.10
CA GLY A 69 -7.08 26.22 -14.82
C GLY A 69 -6.30 27.18 -13.92
N LEU A 70 -5.70 28.21 -14.54
CA LEU A 70 -4.99 29.29 -13.85
C LEU A 70 -5.99 30.35 -13.35
N PHE A 71 -5.78 30.87 -12.14
CA PHE A 71 -6.61 31.92 -11.56
C PHE A 71 -5.77 32.87 -10.69
N THR A 72 -6.15 34.15 -10.66
CA THR A 72 -5.47 35.15 -9.82
C THR A 72 -5.86 34.96 -8.36
N VAL A 73 -4.87 35.02 -7.47
CA VAL A 73 -5.04 34.99 -6.01
C VAL A 73 -4.37 36.20 -5.38
N TYR A 74 -4.92 36.70 -4.28
CA TYR A 74 -4.28 37.73 -3.46
C TYR A 74 -3.87 37.11 -2.12
N PRO A 75 -2.59 37.18 -1.73
CA PRO A 75 -2.14 36.72 -0.43
C PRO A 75 -2.67 37.62 0.68
N GLN A 76 -3.19 37.00 1.73
CA GLN A 76 -3.72 37.68 2.93
C GLN A 76 -2.73 37.57 4.10
N GLY A 77 -1.48 37.21 3.81
CA GLY A 77 -0.48 36.95 4.82
C GLY A 77 0.78 36.29 4.27
N TYR A 78 1.69 36.01 5.19
CA TYR A 78 2.93 35.28 4.94
C TYR A 78 3.25 34.32 6.10
N GLY A 79 3.65 33.11 5.73
CA GLY A 79 4.18 32.09 6.65
C GLY A 79 5.70 32.15 6.70
N LEU A 80 6.26 32.21 7.92
CA LEU A 80 7.66 31.92 8.19
C LEU A 80 7.97 30.47 7.85
N ARG A 81 9.00 30.21 7.04
CA ARG A 81 9.49 28.86 6.76
C ARG A 81 10.53 28.47 7.81
N THR A 82 10.17 27.53 8.67
CA THR A 82 10.99 27.10 9.80
C THR A 82 12.17 26.21 9.40
N GLY A 83 13.14 26.09 10.30
CA GLY A 83 14.39 25.35 10.09
C GLY A 83 15.45 26.12 9.28
N LYS A 84 16.21 25.38 8.47
CA LYS A 84 17.38 25.88 7.72
C LYS A 84 17.05 27.08 6.82
N TRP A 85 15.83 27.15 6.29
CA TRP A 85 15.38 28.25 5.42
C TRP A 85 15.39 29.63 6.08
N SER A 86 15.13 29.72 7.39
CA SER A 86 15.20 30.98 8.16
C SER A 86 16.37 30.99 9.13
N ASN A 87 17.52 30.46 8.69
CA ASN A 87 18.75 30.40 9.48
C ASN A 87 18.57 29.78 10.88
N GLY A 88 17.86 28.65 10.94
CA GLY A 88 17.77 27.81 12.14
C GLY A 88 16.60 28.13 13.09
N ILE A 89 15.53 28.78 12.65
CA ILE A 89 14.38 29.07 13.52
C ILE A 89 13.49 27.84 13.71
N LEU A 90 13.41 27.37 14.96
CA LEU A 90 12.38 26.44 15.43
C LEU A 90 11.18 27.26 15.92
N ALA A 91 9.97 26.89 15.50
CA ALA A 91 8.74 27.48 16.03
C ALA A 91 8.01 26.50 16.94
N LEU A 92 7.72 26.89 18.18
CA LEU A 92 6.88 26.15 19.11
C LEU A 92 5.45 26.70 19.01
N ASP A 93 4.52 25.88 18.50
CA ASP A 93 3.09 26.19 18.46
C ASP A 93 2.40 25.53 19.65
N ALA A 94 2.00 26.33 20.64
CA ALA A 94 1.28 25.88 21.82
C ALA A 94 -0.23 26.10 21.61
N ASP A 95 -0.94 25.01 21.30
CA ASP A 95 -2.39 25.04 21.06
C ASP A 95 -3.17 24.73 22.35
N GLY A 96 -3.28 25.73 23.22
CA GLY A 96 -4.09 25.70 24.45
C GLY A 96 -3.26 25.86 25.74
N GLU A 97 -3.96 26.04 26.86
CA GLU A 97 -3.35 26.23 28.18
C GLU A 97 -2.56 24.99 28.62
N ALA A 98 -3.07 23.78 28.38
CA ALA A 98 -2.36 22.53 28.66
C ALA A 98 -1.07 22.38 27.82
N ALA A 99 -0.99 23.01 26.65
CA ALA A 99 0.25 23.05 25.86
C ALA A 99 1.30 23.98 26.47
N HIS A 100 0.88 25.06 27.14
CA HIS A 100 1.76 25.94 27.91
C HIS A 100 2.21 25.29 29.23
N GLU A 101 1.30 24.59 29.92
CA GLU A 101 1.66 23.74 31.07
C GLU A 101 2.69 22.68 30.66
N LYS A 102 2.48 21.98 29.54
CA LYS A 102 3.41 20.95 29.06
C LYS A 102 4.76 21.53 28.65
N LEU A 103 4.76 22.71 28.03
CA LEU A 103 5.99 23.45 27.71
C LEU A 103 6.78 23.81 28.98
N ASN A 104 6.10 24.28 30.03
CA ASN A 104 6.73 24.61 31.31
C ASN A 104 7.24 23.36 32.05
N GLN A 105 6.48 22.24 32.04
CA GLN A 105 6.92 20.96 32.60
C GLN A 105 8.21 20.42 31.96
N LEU A 106 8.46 20.72 30.69
CA LEU A 106 9.65 20.26 29.96
C LEU A 106 10.87 21.18 30.16
N GLY A 107 10.69 22.37 30.74
CA GLY A 107 11.76 23.34 31.00
C GLY A 107 11.42 24.80 30.64
N GLY A 108 10.25 25.06 30.04
CA GLY A 108 9.78 26.40 29.69
C GLY A 108 10.58 27.07 28.56
N LEU A 109 10.38 28.38 28.36
CA LEU A 109 11.11 29.18 27.39
C LEU A 109 11.62 30.50 28.00
N PRO A 110 12.78 31.02 27.56
CA PRO A 110 13.16 32.40 27.78
C PRO A 110 12.20 33.36 27.04
N LYS A 111 12.18 34.64 27.45
CA LYS A 111 11.46 35.67 26.68
C LYS A 111 12.04 35.74 25.26
N THR A 112 11.20 35.50 24.27
CA THR A 112 11.57 35.45 22.86
C THR A 112 10.45 35.96 21.95
N VAL A 113 10.77 36.23 20.68
CA VAL A 113 9.81 36.66 19.66
C VAL A 113 8.64 35.68 19.58
N SER A 114 7.43 36.21 19.75
CA SER A 114 6.23 35.41 19.96
C SER A 114 4.98 36.16 19.52
N PHE A 115 3.96 35.41 19.09
CA PHE A 115 2.74 35.94 18.50
C PHE A 115 1.54 35.04 18.73
N THR A 116 0.35 35.61 18.67
CA THR A 116 -0.92 34.91 18.91
C THR A 116 -1.90 35.13 17.77
N SER A 117 -2.85 34.20 17.64
CA SER A 117 -4.08 34.41 16.87
C SER A 117 -5.13 35.25 17.61
N GLY A 118 -4.93 35.54 18.90
CA GLY A 118 -5.92 36.18 19.77
C GLY A 118 -6.96 35.21 20.35
N LYS A 119 -6.84 33.90 20.08
CA LYS A 119 -7.62 32.85 20.77
C LYS A 119 -7.02 32.56 22.15
N PRO A 120 -7.84 32.26 23.18
CA PRO A 120 -7.37 31.83 24.50
C PRO A 120 -6.37 30.68 24.42
N GLY A 121 -5.31 30.73 25.23
CA GLY A 121 -4.28 29.70 25.31
C GLY A 121 -3.48 29.41 24.02
N ARG A 122 -3.64 30.17 22.92
CA ARG A 122 -2.90 29.92 21.66
C ARG A 122 -1.76 30.91 21.44
N CYS A 123 -0.51 30.45 21.51
CA CYS A 123 0.66 31.27 21.21
C CYS A 123 1.74 30.48 20.44
N GLN A 124 2.46 31.18 19.58
CA GLN A 124 3.67 30.68 18.93
C GLN A 124 4.89 31.42 19.45
N TYR A 125 5.95 30.67 19.70
CA TYR A 125 7.25 31.15 20.15
C TYR A 125 8.33 30.73 19.15
N LEU A 126 9.26 31.62 18.83
CA LEU A 126 10.38 31.32 17.95
C LEU A 126 11.66 31.23 18.77
N VAL A 127 12.53 30.26 18.48
CA VAL A 127 13.88 30.18 19.02
C VAL A 127 14.88 29.85 17.91
N ARG A 128 16.11 30.35 18.01
CA ARG A 128 17.20 29.99 17.08
C ARG A 128 17.91 28.74 17.58
N VAL A 129 17.96 27.68 16.78
CA VAL A 129 18.77 26.50 17.07
C VAL A 129 20.19 26.77 16.56
N PRO A 130 21.25 26.55 17.38
CA PRO A 130 22.62 26.61 16.92
C PRO A 130 22.89 25.62 15.77
N GLN A 131 23.77 25.99 14.82
CA GLN A 131 23.92 25.28 13.54
C GLN A 131 24.37 23.83 13.71
N GLU A 132 25.20 23.56 14.71
CA GLU A 132 25.71 22.24 15.08
C GLU A 132 24.62 21.21 15.45
N TYR A 133 23.43 21.66 15.86
CA TYR A 133 22.29 20.77 16.18
C TYR A 133 21.28 20.63 15.03
N TRP A 134 21.44 21.33 13.91
CA TRP A 134 20.47 21.31 12.78
C TRP A 134 20.28 19.93 12.13
N SER A 135 21.17 18.98 12.42
CA SER A 135 21.12 17.58 11.99
C SER A 135 20.18 16.71 12.84
N VAL A 136 19.99 17.04 14.12
CA VAL A 136 19.19 16.23 15.07
C VAL A 136 17.78 16.80 15.32
N ILE A 137 17.59 18.11 15.14
CA ILE A 137 16.25 18.72 15.25
C ILE A 137 15.34 18.26 14.09
N SER A 138 14.10 17.89 14.42
CA SER A 138 13.04 17.50 13.47
C SER A 138 11.68 18.04 13.92
N THR A 139 10.65 17.96 13.08
CA THR A 139 9.30 18.38 13.48
C THR A 139 8.66 17.32 14.39
N LYS A 140 8.14 17.73 15.56
CA LYS A 140 7.53 16.86 16.58
C LYS A 140 6.20 17.41 17.08
N LYS A 141 5.32 16.50 17.52
CA LYS A 141 4.07 16.82 18.23
C LYS A 141 4.08 16.13 19.59
N ILE A 142 4.03 16.92 20.65
CA ILE A 142 3.98 16.46 22.03
C ILE A 142 2.52 16.56 22.48
N ASN A 143 1.92 15.41 22.83
CA ASN A 143 0.55 15.37 23.31
C ASN A 143 0.48 15.74 24.80
N THR A 144 -0.51 16.55 25.17
CA THR A 144 -0.79 16.93 26.56
C THR A 144 -1.68 15.90 27.27
N GLY A 145 -2.44 15.10 26.50
CA GLY A 145 -3.52 14.24 26.99
C GLY A 145 -4.83 14.97 27.28
N VAL A 146 -4.86 16.31 27.16
CA VAL A 146 -6.01 17.15 27.49
C VAL A 146 -6.74 17.57 26.21
N LYS A 147 -8.08 17.54 26.23
CA LYS A 147 -8.92 18.09 25.16
C LYS A 147 -9.42 19.49 25.49
N GLY A 148 -9.41 20.38 24.51
CA GLY A 148 -9.99 21.71 24.60
C GLY A 148 -11.52 21.68 24.52
N ALA A 149 -12.15 22.83 24.80
CA ALA A 149 -13.60 23.01 24.74
C ALA A 149 -14.21 22.78 23.33
N ASP A 150 -13.39 22.69 22.29
CA ASP A 150 -13.80 22.33 20.92
C ASP A 150 -13.63 20.82 20.60
N GLY A 151 -13.38 20.00 21.62
CA GLY A 151 -13.27 18.54 21.55
C GLY A 151 -11.95 18.00 20.96
N LYS A 152 -10.99 18.88 20.61
CA LYS A 152 -9.70 18.50 20.03
C LYS A 152 -8.61 18.42 21.10
N ASP A 153 -7.60 17.60 20.86
CA ASP A 153 -6.43 17.51 21.72
C ASP A 153 -5.66 18.85 21.72
N GLN A 154 -5.32 19.36 22.90
CA GLN A 154 -4.38 20.47 23.06
C GLN A 154 -2.96 19.90 22.87
N LEU A 155 -2.15 20.52 22.01
CA LEU A 155 -0.86 19.98 21.60
C LEU A 155 0.23 21.06 21.63
N LEU A 156 1.46 20.63 21.93
CA LEU A 156 2.67 21.42 21.71
C LEU A 156 3.39 20.88 20.47
N GLU A 157 3.47 21.66 19.40
CA GLU A 157 4.15 21.27 18.16
C GLU A 157 5.47 22.04 17.98
N LEU A 158 6.57 21.29 17.86
CA LEU A 158 7.90 21.81 17.54
C LEU A 158 8.07 21.75 16.02
N ARG A 159 8.09 22.90 15.33
CA ARG A 159 8.10 23.02 13.86
C ARG A 159 9.48 23.37 13.33
N TRP A 160 10.07 22.44 12.56
CA TRP A 160 11.38 22.57 11.93
C TRP A 160 11.26 22.64 10.39
N ASN A 161 12.22 22.08 9.66
CA ASN A 161 12.23 22.04 8.19
C ASN A 161 10.89 21.52 7.62
N GLY A 162 10.42 22.14 6.54
CA GLY A 162 9.19 21.75 5.82
C GLY A 162 7.89 22.29 6.42
N CYS A 163 7.93 22.90 7.60
CA CYS A 163 6.76 23.53 8.22
C CYS A 163 6.68 25.04 7.95
N GLN A 164 5.55 25.65 8.34
CA GLN A 164 5.41 27.11 8.36
C GLN A 164 4.61 27.63 9.55
N SER A 165 4.84 28.89 9.88
CA SER A 165 4.18 29.64 10.95
C SER A 165 3.71 31.00 10.45
N VAL A 166 2.39 31.22 10.41
CA VAL A 166 1.77 32.45 9.89
C VAL A 166 2.05 33.63 10.81
N LEU A 167 2.76 34.64 10.30
CA LEU A 167 3.22 35.78 11.10
C LEU A 167 2.20 36.93 11.15
N PRO A 168 2.17 37.74 12.22
CA PRO A 168 1.50 39.04 12.22
C PRO A 168 2.00 39.95 11.07
N PRO A 169 1.14 40.75 10.43
CA PRO A 169 -0.28 40.97 10.70
C PRO A 169 -1.19 40.15 9.77
N SER A 170 -0.77 38.95 9.35
CA SER A 170 -1.56 38.08 8.45
C SER A 170 -2.98 37.83 8.97
N VAL A 171 -3.94 37.70 8.03
CA VAL A 171 -5.35 37.46 8.34
C VAL A 171 -5.56 36.13 9.10
N HIS A 172 -6.48 36.15 10.07
CA HIS A 172 -6.93 34.98 10.82
C HIS A 172 -8.47 34.86 10.71
N PRO A 173 -9.03 33.74 10.20
CA PRO A 173 -10.45 33.61 9.84
C PRO A 173 -11.48 33.94 10.92
N GLU A 174 -11.11 33.84 12.20
CA GLU A 174 -12.03 33.96 13.34
C GLU A 174 -11.74 35.17 14.25
N THR A 175 -10.64 35.90 14.02
CA THR A 175 -10.14 36.94 14.96
C THR A 175 -9.58 38.18 14.26
N GLY A 176 -9.78 38.29 12.94
CA GLY A 176 -9.25 39.37 12.11
C GLY A 176 -7.82 39.08 11.66
N SER A 177 -6.84 39.20 12.55
CA SER A 177 -5.41 39.04 12.22
C SER A 177 -4.57 38.50 13.37
N TYR A 178 -3.44 37.89 13.02
CA TYR A 178 -2.37 37.52 13.94
C TYR A 178 -1.71 38.77 14.54
N LYS A 179 -1.35 38.71 15.82
CA LYS A 179 -0.80 39.84 16.60
C LYS A 179 0.49 39.44 17.30
N TRP A 180 1.49 40.33 17.31
CA TRP A 180 2.70 40.14 18.11
C TRP A 180 2.36 40.15 19.60
N VAL A 181 2.98 39.25 20.36
CA VAL A 181 3.04 39.27 21.83
C VAL A 181 4.38 39.86 22.25
N ASN A 182 5.46 39.41 21.61
CA ASN A 182 6.77 40.04 21.60
C ASN A 182 7.20 40.18 20.14
N SER A 183 7.31 41.41 19.64
CA SER A 183 7.66 41.69 18.24
C SER A 183 9.17 41.54 17.98
N PRO A 184 9.61 41.17 16.77
CA PRO A 184 11.03 41.09 16.41
C PRO A 184 11.74 42.45 16.37
N GLN A 185 11.03 43.57 16.53
CA GLN A 185 11.61 44.89 16.72
C GLN A 185 11.92 45.18 18.21
N ASP A 186 11.15 44.58 19.12
CA ASP A 186 11.11 44.91 20.56
C ASP A 186 11.64 43.76 21.46
N CYS A 187 11.96 42.62 20.85
CA CYS A 187 12.47 41.44 21.50
C CYS A 187 13.47 40.75 20.57
N THR A 188 14.65 40.44 21.09
CA THR A 188 15.59 39.55 20.40
C THR A 188 14.99 38.14 20.29
N LEU A 189 15.33 37.46 19.20
CA LEU A 189 15.09 36.03 19.08
C LEU A 189 16.05 35.31 20.03
N ALA A 190 15.53 34.52 20.98
CA ALA A 190 16.36 33.77 21.91
C ALA A 190 16.94 32.51 21.27
N GLU A 191 18.10 32.08 21.77
CA GLU A 191 18.67 30.78 21.46
C GLU A 191 17.80 29.65 22.04
N CYS A 192 17.85 28.49 21.38
CA CYS A 192 17.07 27.31 21.71
C CYS A 192 17.51 26.74 23.08
N PRO A 193 16.60 26.63 24.07
CA PRO A 193 16.94 26.06 25.37
C PRO A 193 17.53 24.66 25.28
N THR A 194 18.55 24.39 26.11
CA THR A 194 19.28 23.12 26.11
C THR A 194 18.36 21.91 26.26
N TRP A 195 17.28 22.01 27.05
CA TRP A 195 16.30 20.92 27.21
C TRP A 195 15.63 20.50 25.89
N ILE A 196 15.44 21.42 24.94
CA ILE A 196 14.88 21.09 23.61
C ILE A 196 15.93 20.31 22.80
N ILE A 197 17.18 20.78 22.83
CA ILE A 197 18.29 20.12 22.14
C ILE A 197 18.52 18.72 22.73
N GLU A 198 18.52 18.60 24.06
CA GLU A 198 18.55 17.35 24.82
C GLU A 198 17.34 16.46 24.52
N TYR A 199 16.12 16.99 24.36
CA TYR A 199 14.95 16.20 23.97
C TYR A 199 15.20 15.47 22.64
N PHE A 200 15.73 16.17 21.63
CA PHE A 200 16.08 15.56 20.34
C PHE A 200 17.32 14.65 20.42
N LEU A 201 18.35 15.02 21.18
CA LEU A 201 19.54 14.21 21.37
C LEU A 201 19.25 12.92 22.14
N ASN A 202 18.38 12.96 23.15
CA ASN A 202 18.02 11.80 23.97
C ASN A 202 17.12 10.83 23.21
N GLU A 203 16.17 11.30 22.39
CA GLU A 203 15.49 10.40 21.44
C GLU A 203 16.52 9.77 20.47
N SER A 204 17.50 10.55 19.98
CA SER A 204 18.56 10.06 19.08
C SER A 204 19.53 9.07 19.73
N THR A 205 19.82 9.20 21.03
CA THR A 205 20.65 8.26 21.79
C THR A 205 19.86 7.10 22.37
N THR A 206 18.53 7.15 22.51
CA THR A 206 17.73 5.92 22.69
C THR A 206 17.73 5.02 21.44
N VAL A 207 18.16 5.55 20.29
CA VAL A 207 18.52 4.77 19.09
C VAL A 207 20.04 4.49 19.02
N THR A 208 20.86 5.17 19.83
CA THR A 208 22.34 5.13 19.78
C THR A 208 23.01 5.29 21.16
N THR A 209 22.84 4.33 22.07
CA THR A 209 23.74 4.15 23.23
C THR A 209 24.91 3.25 22.81
N ASN A 210 26.20 3.56 23.02
CA ASN A 210 26.80 4.46 24.02
C ASN A 210 27.85 5.43 23.43
N SER A 211 28.17 6.46 24.21
CA SER A 211 29.21 7.49 23.97
C SER A 211 30.64 6.95 24.25
N THR A 212 31.76 7.66 24.07
CA THR A 212 32.17 8.85 24.85
C THR A 212 33.45 9.53 24.30
N SER A 213 33.59 10.83 24.61
CA SER A 213 34.84 11.61 24.76
C SER A 213 35.58 12.14 23.52
N THR A 214 35.71 13.48 23.49
CA THR A 214 36.65 14.24 22.66
C THR A 214 38.08 14.12 23.20
N THR A 215 39.06 13.94 22.33
CA THR A 215 40.49 14.15 22.62
C THR A 215 41.15 14.87 21.45
N LEU A 216 41.82 15.99 21.71
CA LEU A 216 42.60 16.71 20.69
C LEU A 216 43.90 15.97 20.38
N LEU A 217 44.11 15.56 19.13
CA LEU A 217 45.39 15.07 18.63
C LEU A 217 45.72 15.73 17.28
N THR A 218 47.02 15.94 17.05
CA THR A 218 47.53 16.92 16.09
C THR A 218 47.96 16.31 14.77
N GLY A 219 47.39 16.79 13.67
CA GLY A 219 47.85 16.57 12.30
C GLY A 219 47.05 17.44 11.34
N ASP A 220 47.72 18.00 10.33
CA ASP A 220 47.09 18.82 9.31
C ASP A 220 46.57 17.90 8.18
N VAL A 221 45.30 18.04 7.77
CA VAL A 221 44.66 17.09 6.84
C VAL A 221 45.15 17.28 5.39
N PRO A 222 45.43 16.23 4.59
CA PRO A 222 45.74 16.42 3.17
C PRO A 222 44.54 16.98 2.41
N LEU A 223 44.72 18.11 1.71
CA LEU A 223 43.69 18.76 0.90
C LEU A 223 43.03 17.78 -0.08
N TYR A 224 43.82 16.89 -0.69
CA TYR A 224 43.37 15.81 -1.57
C TYR A 224 42.29 14.92 -0.92
N GLN A 225 42.38 14.61 0.38
CA GLN A 225 41.37 13.77 1.07
C GLN A 225 40.04 14.50 1.30
N CYS A 226 40.04 15.83 1.24
CA CYS A 226 38.86 16.69 1.34
C CYS A 226 38.21 16.98 -0.02
N LEU A 227 38.67 16.35 -1.11
CA LEU A 227 38.06 16.47 -2.44
C LEU A 227 37.02 15.37 -2.69
N THR A 228 36.14 15.60 -3.67
CA THR A 228 35.23 14.57 -4.17
C THR A 228 36.01 13.38 -4.75
N LYS A 229 35.34 12.23 -4.97
CA LYS A 229 36.00 11.11 -5.63
C LYS A 229 36.40 11.47 -7.06
N ASP A 230 35.46 12.01 -7.85
CA ASP A 230 35.69 12.46 -9.22
C ASP A 230 36.91 13.37 -9.35
N ASP A 231 37.09 14.31 -8.42
CA ASP A 231 38.19 15.28 -8.47
C ASP A 231 39.55 14.64 -8.12
N ARG A 232 39.57 13.58 -7.29
CA ARG A 232 40.76 12.75 -7.06
C ARG A 232 41.07 11.85 -8.25
N ASP A 233 40.06 11.16 -8.78
CA ASP A 233 40.18 10.32 -9.98
C ASP A 233 40.73 11.16 -11.17
N LEU A 234 40.36 12.45 -11.28
CA LEU A 234 40.97 13.41 -12.21
C LEU A 234 42.45 13.67 -11.90
N ILE A 235 42.82 14.02 -10.65
CA ILE A 235 44.22 14.27 -10.26
C ILE A 235 45.10 13.05 -10.54
N ASP A 236 44.61 11.85 -10.22
CA ASP A 236 45.41 10.62 -10.29
C ASP A 236 45.61 10.11 -11.72
N CYS A 237 44.57 10.19 -12.58
CA CYS A 237 44.59 9.61 -13.92
C CYS A 237 44.69 10.63 -15.07
N GLY A 238 44.40 11.91 -14.83
CA GLY A 238 44.22 12.90 -15.90
C GLY A 238 43.06 12.57 -16.83
N VAL A 239 42.96 13.27 -17.98
CA VAL A 239 42.01 12.95 -19.05
C VAL A 239 42.61 13.07 -20.44
N ALA A 240 41.99 12.40 -21.41
CA ALA A 240 42.35 12.50 -22.84
C ALA A 240 41.91 13.85 -23.46
N SER A 241 42.38 14.12 -24.68
CA SER A 241 41.95 15.29 -25.45
C SER A 241 40.43 15.31 -25.71
N GLY A 242 39.86 16.51 -25.71
CA GLY A 242 38.43 16.75 -25.95
C GLY A 242 37.64 17.22 -24.73
N SER A 243 38.08 16.94 -23.49
CA SER A 243 37.39 17.39 -22.26
C SER A 243 38.31 17.98 -21.18
N ARG A 244 39.62 18.08 -21.46
CA ARG A 244 40.67 18.44 -20.49
C ARG A 244 40.60 19.89 -19.98
N ASP A 245 40.11 20.81 -20.80
CA ASP A 245 39.96 22.22 -20.43
C ASP A 245 38.79 22.41 -19.44
N ASP A 246 37.64 21.79 -19.72
CA ASP A 246 36.44 21.88 -18.87
C ASP A 246 36.63 21.14 -17.53
N ASN A 247 37.20 19.94 -17.56
CA ASN A 247 37.54 19.20 -16.35
C ASN A 247 38.63 19.91 -15.54
N GLY A 248 39.59 20.57 -16.21
CA GLY A 248 40.58 21.43 -15.54
C GLY A 248 39.92 22.64 -14.86
N ALA A 249 38.98 23.31 -15.53
CA ALA A 249 38.25 24.43 -14.97
C ALA A 249 37.30 24.03 -13.83
N LYS A 250 36.73 22.81 -13.84
CA LYS A 250 36.06 22.20 -12.68
C LYS A 250 37.06 22.00 -11.53
N LEU A 251 38.11 21.23 -11.77
CA LEU A 251 39.07 20.80 -10.76
C LEU A 251 39.77 21.97 -10.07
N ALA A 252 40.26 22.96 -10.83
CA ALA A 252 40.90 24.15 -10.28
C ALA A 252 39.98 24.94 -9.34
N ARG A 253 38.69 25.09 -9.69
CA ARG A 253 37.71 25.76 -8.81
C ARG A 253 37.43 24.95 -7.55
N ASN A 254 37.28 23.64 -7.69
CA ASN A 254 37.04 22.74 -6.56
C ASN A 254 38.23 22.73 -5.58
N LEU A 255 39.47 22.71 -6.08
CA LEU A 255 40.70 22.81 -5.31
C LEU A 255 40.80 24.14 -4.54
N ILE A 256 40.67 25.28 -5.23
CA ILE A 256 40.71 26.62 -4.62
C ILE A 256 39.61 26.77 -3.57
N GLY A 257 38.36 26.43 -3.92
CA GLY A 257 37.21 26.59 -3.03
C GLY A 257 37.27 25.69 -1.79
N THR A 258 37.82 24.47 -1.92
CA THR A 258 38.01 23.56 -0.78
C THR A 258 39.12 24.06 0.14
N ALA A 259 40.26 24.49 -0.40
CA ALA A 259 41.35 25.09 0.37
C ALA A 259 40.90 26.35 1.14
N SER A 260 40.18 27.26 0.48
CA SER A 260 39.59 28.44 1.13
C SER A 260 38.54 28.07 2.19
N ARG A 261 37.72 27.03 1.97
CA ARG A 261 36.70 26.62 2.96
C ARG A 261 37.32 25.96 4.18
N LEU A 262 38.31 25.09 4.03
CA LEU A 262 39.05 24.50 5.15
C LEU A 262 39.71 25.58 6.01
N THR A 263 40.37 26.56 5.37
CA THR A 263 40.92 27.76 6.03
C THR A 263 39.86 28.51 6.84
N HIS A 264 38.69 28.76 6.24
CA HIS A 264 37.59 29.49 6.88
C HIS A 264 36.93 28.71 8.04
N LEU A 265 36.88 27.38 7.95
CA LEU A 265 36.41 26.49 9.03
C LEU A 265 37.46 26.30 10.16
N GLY A 266 38.66 26.89 10.03
CA GLY A 266 39.73 26.79 11.02
C GLY A 266 40.52 25.48 10.98
N TYR A 267 40.28 24.61 9.99
CA TYR A 267 41.04 23.37 9.81
C TYR A 267 42.38 23.67 9.14
N ARG A 268 43.47 23.20 9.76
CA ARG A 268 44.79 23.16 9.13
C ARG A 268 44.86 21.98 8.16
N TYR A 269 45.44 22.21 6.99
CA TYR A 269 45.55 21.22 5.93
C TYR A 269 46.91 21.32 5.23
N GLU A 270 47.37 20.21 4.66
CA GLU A 270 48.59 20.12 3.86
C GLU A 270 48.30 19.87 2.37
N GLY A 271 49.26 20.19 1.51
CA GLY A 271 49.14 20.09 0.05
C GLY A 271 48.73 21.40 -0.63
N ASP A 272 49.47 21.77 -1.67
CA ASP A 272 49.23 22.99 -2.43
C ASP A 272 48.15 22.77 -3.51
N ALA A 273 47.13 23.63 -3.50
CA ALA A 273 45.98 23.55 -4.41
C ALA A 273 46.35 23.76 -5.89
N ARG A 274 47.42 24.53 -6.17
CA ARG A 274 47.94 24.72 -7.53
C ARG A 274 48.80 23.52 -7.95
N GLN A 275 49.61 22.97 -7.06
CA GLN A 275 50.43 21.79 -7.36
C GLN A 275 49.55 20.59 -7.78
N LEU A 276 48.48 20.30 -7.03
CA LEU A 276 47.53 19.24 -7.38
C LEU A 276 46.83 19.46 -8.75
N PHE A 277 46.67 20.71 -9.17
CA PHE A 277 46.14 21.05 -10.49
C PHE A 277 47.19 20.91 -11.60
N ASP A 278 48.44 21.31 -11.36
CA ASP A 278 49.53 21.10 -12.32
C ASP A 278 49.86 19.60 -12.49
N ASP A 279 49.71 18.77 -11.44
CA ASP A 279 49.78 17.29 -11.51
C ASP A 279 48.72 16.72 -12.47
N TYR A 280 47.46 17.16 -12.36
CA TYR A 280 46.41 16.83 -13.32
C TYR A 280 46.78 17.25 -14.76
N CYS A 281 47.32 18.47 -14.93
CA CYS A 281 47.73 18.98 -16.24
C CYS A 281 48.87 18.18 -16.86
N ALA A 282 49.80 17.65 -16.04
CA ALA A 282 50.90 16.79 -16.48
C ALA A 282 50.45 15.37 -16.85
N ARG A 283 49.40 14.85 -16.21
CA ARG A 283 48.85 13.50 -16.43
C ARG A 283 47.83 13.40 -17.57
N CYS A 284 47.29 14.53 -18.03
CA CYS A 284 46.42 14.57 -19.22
C CYS A 284 47.14 14.05 -20.48
N SER A 285 46.38 13.55 -21.47
CA SER A 285 46.94 12.95 -22.70
C SER A 285 46.39 13.61 -23.98
N PRO A 286 47.22 14.38 -24.73
CA PRO A 286 48.54 14.88 -24.33
C PRO A 286 48.43 15.89 -23.18
N PRO A 287 49.53 16.15 -22.44
CA PRO A 287 49.55 17.10 -21.34
C PRO A 287 49.07 18.50 -21.74
N LEU A 288 48.58 19.28 -20.78
CA LEU A 288 48.25 20.68 -21.02
C LEU A 288 49.54 21.49 -21.15
N SER A 289 49.54 22.50 -22.02
CA SER A 289 50.66 23.44 -22.06
C SER A 289 50.65 24.28 -20.78
N THR A 290 51.82 24.75 -20.34
CA THR A 290 51.92 25.67 -19.19
C THR A 290 51.11 26.95 -19.40
N LYS A 291 50.90 27.38 -20.65
CA LYS A 291 50.03 28.52 -20.99
C LYS A 291 48.54 28.21 -20.80
N ASP A 292 48.12 26.97 -21.05
CA ASP A 292 46.72 26.54 -20.88
C ASP A 292 46.39 26.27 -19.41
N ALA A 293 47.28 25.59 -18.68
CA ALA A 293 47.17 25.43 -17.24
C ALA A 293 47.07 26.80 -16.54
N GLU A 294 47.94 27.73 -16.90
CA GLU A 294 47.94 29.10 -16.35
C GLU A 294 46.68 29.91 -16.75
N ARG A 295 46.16 29.72 -17.97
CA ARG A 295 44.89 30.30 -18.43
C ARG A 295 43.71 29.79 -17.60
N ILE A 296 43.63 28.47 -17.39
CA ILE A 296 42.55 27.83 -16.63
C ILE A 296 42.61 28.24 -15.16
N TRP A 297 43.80 28.19 -14.54
CA TRP A 297 43.98 28.58 -13.14
C TRP A 297 43.63 30.05 -12.88
N LYS A 298 44.05 30.97 -13.77
CA LYS A 298 43.68 32.39 -13.70
C LYS A 298 42.20 32.66 -13.95
N SER A 299 41.48 31.77 -14.63
CA SER A 299 40.02 31.83 -14.72
C SER A 299 39.39 31.37 -13.41
N ALA A 300 39.74 30.17 -12.95
CA ALA A 300 39.22 29.58 -11.70
C ALA A 300 39.44 30.47 -10.47
N THR A 301 40.58 31.17 -10.39
CA THR A 301 40.90 32.11 -9.31
C THR A 301 40.00 33.35 -9.32
N LYS A 302 39.53 33.81 -10.49
CA LYS A 302 38.65 34.98 -10.61
C LYS A 302 37.19 34.70 -10.24
N ASP A 303 36.77 33.44 -10.35
CA ASP A 303 35.38 33.03 -10.09
C ASP A 303 35.02 32.98 -8.59
N ASN A 304 35.99 33.25 -7.70
CA ASN A 304 35.86 33.17 -6.23
C ASN A 304 35.11 31.90 -5.75
N PRO A 305 35.63 30.70 -6.08
CA PRO A 305 34.87 29.45 -5.99
C PRO A 305 34.65 29.00 -4.54
N THR A 306 33.54 28.32 -4.30
CA THR A 306 33.21 27.65 -3.03
C THR A 306 33.54 26.16 -3.09
N ALA A 307 33.78 25.54 -1.94
CA ALA A 307 33.98 24.09 -1.83
C ALA A 307 32.78 23.29 -2.41
N THR A 308 33.09 22.15 -3.02
CA THR A 308 32.10 21.26 -3.65
C THR A 308 31.42 20.32 -2.65
N LEU A 309 32.12 20.00 -1.56
CA LEU A 309 31.59 19.27 -0.41
C LEU A 309 30.99 20.27 0.60
N SER A 310 29.89 19.89 1.25
CA SER A 310 29.35 20.62 2.40
C SER A 310 30.28 20.53 3.60
N ASP A 311 30.13 21.43 4.57
CA ASP A 311 30.91 21.42 5.81
C ASP A 311 30.77 20.06 6.54
N ASP A 312 29.55 19.50 6.60
CA ASP A 312 29.28 18.15 7.13
C ASP A 312 30.08 17.06 6.41
N ALA A 313 30.28 17.17 5.09
CA ALA A 313 31.02 16.20 4.30
C ALA A 313 32.54 16.38 4.42
N LEU A 314 33.02 17.63 4.53
CA LEU A 314 34.43 17.94 4.83
C LEU A 314 34.82 17.42 6.22
N ASP A 315 33.99 17.67 7.24
CA ASP A 315 34.16 17.13 8.59
C ASP A 315 34.14 15.60 8.61
N ASN A 316 33.26 14.95 7.84
CA ASN A 316 33.28 13.49 7.70
C ASN A 316 34.55 12.96 7.00
N CYS A 317 35.06 13.66 5.98
CA CYS A 317 36.36 13.34 5.36
C CYS A 317 37.52 13.47 6.37
N ILE A 318 37.56 14.55 7.15
CA ILE A 318 38.56 14.79 8.21
C ILE A 318 38.48 13.68 9.27
N LYS A 319 37.27 13.36 9.76
CA LYS A 319 37.03 12.27 10.72
C LYS A 319 37.38 10.89 10.15
N ALA A 320 37.25 10.67 8.85
CA ALA A 320 37.66 9.42 8.20
C ALA A 320 39.20 9.32 8.11
N TRP A 321 39.87 10.41 7.74
CA TRP A 321 41.34 10.49 7.71
C TRP A 321 41.97 10.37 9.11
N GLN A 322 41.40 11.02 10.13
CA GLN A 322 41.81 10.84 11.53
C GLN A 322 41.65 9.38 12.00
N ARG A 323 40.58 8.70 11.59
CA ARG A 323 40.40 7.25 11.83
C ARG A 323 41.43 6.39 11.08
N GLN A 324 41.97 6.84 9.95
CA GLN A 324 43.09 6.19 9.26
C GLN A 324 44.43 6.44 9.97
N LEU A 325 44.73 7.67 10.41
CA LEU A 325 45.94 7.95 11.21
C LEU A 325 45.99 7.09 12.48
N ASN A 326 44.87 6.94 13.18
CA ASN A 326 44.78 6.10 14.37
C ASN A 326 44.96 4.60 14.08
N LYS A 327 44.76 4.14 12.83
CA LYS A 327 45.14 2.79 12.39
C LYS A 327 46.63 2.65 12.01
N VAL A 328 47.28 3.75 11.62
CA VAL A 328 48.70 3.76 11.21
C VAL A 328 49.65 3.93 12.40
N GLN A 329 49.25 4.67 13.45
CA GLN A 329 50.09 4.81 14.66
C GLN A 329 50.27 3.49 15.42
N SER A 330 49.32 2.55 15.30
CA SER A 330 49.45 1.18 15.82
C SER A 330 50.37 0.26 15.00
N SER A 331 50.84 0.68 13.82
CA SER A 331 51.58 -0.20 12.89
C SER A 331 53.01 0.26 12.57
N ASN A 332 53.60 1.19 13.33
CA ASN A 332 54.94 1.71 12.99
C ASN A 332 55.82 2.06 14.21
N LYS A 333 56.25 1.04 14.96
CA LYS A 333 57.51 1.11 15.74
C LYS A 333 58.65 0.52 14.90
N GLN A 334 59.39 1.41 14.25
CA GLN A 334 60.72 1.22 13.67
C GLN A 334 60.90 0.09 12.64
N SER A 335 60.93 0.48 11.36
CA SER A 335 61.76 -0.16 10.35
C SER A 335 63.00 0.71 10.06
N TYR A 336 64.20 0.17 10.29
CA TYR A 336 65.46 0.66 9.70
C TYR A 336 66.43 -0.52 9.57
N SER A 337 67.22 -0.53 8.50
CA SER A 337 67.89 -1.73 7.98
C SER A 337 69.38 -1.83 8.33
N SER A 338 69.87 -3.02 8.66
CA SER A 338 71.09 -3.61 8.06
C SER A 338 71.39 -5.05 8.55
N ASN A 339 71.91 -5.88 7.67
CA ASN A 339 72.60 -7.14 8.00
C ASN A 339 74.03 -6.82 8.47
N PRO A 340 74.64 -7.59 9.40
CA PRO A 340 75.22 -8.90 9.02
C PRO A 340 75.19 -10.03 10.08
N ASN A 341 75.59 -11.22 9.60
CA ASN A 341 76.10 -12.44 10.28
C ASN A 341 76.41 -12.35 11.80
N THR A 342 76.26 -13.41 12.62
CA THR A 342 76.84 -14.76 12.43
C THR A 342 76.19 -15.81 13.39
N SER A 343 76.49 -17.10 13.20
CA SER A 343 75.98 -18.26 13.95
C SER A 343 76.37 -18.38 15.43
N SER A 344 75.49 -18.99 16.25
CA SER A 344 75.88 -19.99 17.28
C SER A 344 74.67 -20.74 17.84
N ASP A 345 74.83 -22.05 18.08
CA ASP A 345 73.84 -22.91 18.76
C ASP A 345 73.91 -22.75 20.29
N ASN A 346 72.83 -23.09 21.03
CA ASN A 346 72.76 -24.32 21.85
C ASN A 346 71.50 -24.41 22.77
N LEU A 347 70.88 -25.59 22.75
CA LEU A 347 70.09 -26.34 23.74
C LEU A 347 69.39 -25.65 24.96
N ALA A 348 68.06 -25.85 25.04
CA ALA A 348 67.31 -26.59 26.10
C ALA A 348 67.29 -26.06 27.58
N LEU A 349 66.30 -26.34 28.46
CA LEU A 349 65.00 -27.05 28.41
C LEU A 349 64.17 -26.72 29.69
N HIS A 350 62.88 -26.34 29.61
CA HIS A 350 61.78 -26.71 30.56
C HIS A 350 60.38 -26.16 30.12
N PRO A 351 59.24 -26.46 30.80
CA PRO A 351 58.15 -27.24 30.24
C PRO A 351 57.09 -26.45 29.44
N LEU A 352 56.16 -27.22 28.84
CA LEU A 352 55.14 -26.78 27.88
C LEU A 352 54.09 -25.82 28.45
N ALA A 353 53.94 -24.67 27.80
CA ALA A 353 52.66 -23.98 27.67
C ALA A 353 52.13 -24.23 26.25
N GLN A 354 50.87 -24.65 26.10
CA GLN A 354 50.29 -24.94 24.79
C GLN A 354 50.07 -23.66 23.97
N GLN A 355 50.33 -23.74 22.66
CA GLN A 355 49.95 -22.70 21.71
C GLN A 355 48.40 -22.64 21.60
N PRO A 356 47.77 -21.46 21.52
CA PRO A 356 46.32 -21.34 21.43
C PRO A 356 45.80 -21.92 20.11
N ASN A 357 44.90 -22.91 20.18
CA ASN A 357 44.28 -23.50 19.01
C ASN A 357 43.12 -22.62 18.51
N LEU A 358 43.44 -21.69 17.61
CA LEU A 358 42.47 -20.73 17.07
C LEU A 358 41.29 -21.39 16.33
N ASN A 359 41.47 -22.58 15.73
CA ASN A 359 40.37 -23.29 15.08
C ASN A 359 39.37 -23.84 16.10
N PHE A 360 39.87 -24.47 17.17
CA PHE A 360 39.02 -24.92 18.29
C PHE A 360 38.27 -23.76 18.95
N ILE A 361 38.93 -22.60 19.10
CA ILE A 361 38.30 -21.37 19.61
C ILE A 361 37.22 -20.87 18.62
N LYS A 362 37.47 -20.89 17.30
CA LYS A 362 36.47 -20.52 16.27
C LYS A 362 35.25 -21.45 16.31
N GLU A 363 35.47 -22.76 16.27
CA GLU A 363 34.40 -23.77 16.31
C GLU A 363 33.52 -23.62 17.57
N LYS A 364 34.13 -23.57 18.75
CA LYS A 364 33.38 -23.43 20.02
C LYS A 364 32.70 -22.07 20.18
N PHE A 365 33.27 -21.01 19.63
CA PHE A 365 32.61 -19.70 19.66
C PHE A 365 31.43 -19.62 18.68
N ILE A 366 31.53 -20.24 17.50
CA ILE A 366 30.39 -20.31 16.56
C ILE A 366 29.27 -21.18 17.12
N GLU A 367 29.57 -22.34 17.75
CA GLU A 367 28.56 -23.10 18.50
C GLU A 367 27.85 -22.25 19.56
N LEU A 368 28.59 -21.38 20.26
CA LEU A 368 28.07 -20.48 21.28
C LEU A 368 27.17 -19.39 20.68
N LEU A 369 27.57 -18.75 19.57
CA LEU A 369 26.75 -17.77 18.84
C LEU A 369 25.46 -18.40 18.31
N VAL A 370 25.54 -19.56 17.63
CA VAL A 370 24.39 -20.33 17.13
C VAL A 370 23.43 -20.75 18.26
N SER A 371 23.92 -20.89 19.50
CA SER A 371 23.07 -21.20 20.66
C SER A 371 22.26 -20.01 21.20
N GLY A 372 22.46 -18.79 20.69
CA GLY A 372 21.81 -17.57 21.19
C GLY A 372 22.36 -17.10 22.53
N ALA A 373 23.66 -17.32 22.78
CA ALA A 373 24.28 -17.13 24.09
C ALA A 373 24.21 -15.69 24.62
N SER A 374 23.93 -15.56 25.91
CA SER A 374 23.95 -14.28 26.62
C SER A 374 25.36 -13.72 26.78
N LYS A 375 25.46 -12.40 27.02
CA LYS A 375 26.75 -11.72 27.31
C LYS A 375 27.52 -12.38 28.45
N THR A 376 26.84 -12.92 29.46
CA THR A 376 27.44 -13.65 30.59
C THR A 376 28.14 -14.93 30.12
N GLN A 377 27.50 -15.70 29.23
CA GLN A 377 28.08 -16.93 28.67
C GLN A 377 29.26 -16.62 27.73
N VAL A 378 29.21 -15.51 26.99
CA VAL A 378 30.33 -15.03 26.16
C VAL A 378 31.53 -14.62 27.02
N GLU A 379 31.33 -13.90 28.12
CA GLU A 379 32.44 -13.56 29.05
C GLU A 379 32.96 -14.78 29.83
N GLN A 380 32.09 -15.75 30.15
CA GLN A 380 32.51 -17.03 30.73
C GLN A 380 33.39 -17.80 29.75
N PHE A 381 32.98 -17.97 28.49
CA PHE A 381 33.80 -18.61 27.45
C PHE A 381 35.17 -17.92 27.28
N LYS A 382 35.18 -16.57 27.26
CA LYS A 382 36.46 -15.82 27.26
C LYS A 382 37.31 -16.11 28.50
N LEU A 383 36.71 -16.33 29.66
CA LEU A 383 37.45 -16.66 30.89
C LEU A 383 38.02 -18.08 30.83
N GLU A 384 37.24 -19.06 30.38
CA GLU A 384 37.65 -20.46 30.19
C GLU A 384 38.81 -20.57 29.19
N ILE A 385 38.72 -19.92 28.02
CA ILE A 385 39.80 -19.89 27.03
C ILE A 385 41.07 -19.20 27.57
N ARG A 386 40.94 -18.16 28.41
CA ARG A 386 42.10 -17.52 29.07
C ARG A 386 42.73 -18.40 30.16
N GLN A 387 41.95 -19.21 30.86
CA GLN A 387 42.46 -20.20 31.82
C GLN A 387 43.15 -21.38 31.11
N GLN A 388 42.64 -21.79 29.95
CA GLN A 388 43.22 -22.85 29.13
C GLN A 388 44.52 -22.44 28.42
N TYR A 389 44.65 -21.16 28.06
CA TYR A 389 45.78 -20.62 27.29
C TYR A 389 46.37 -19.36 27.95
N GLU A 390 47.15 -19.52 29.03
CA GLU A 390 47.76 -18.42 29.80
C GLU A 390 48.54 -17.38 28.97
N LYS A 391 49.01 -17.75 27.77
CA LYS A 391 49.79 -16.89 26.86
C LYS A 391 48.95 -16.09 25.85
N LEU A 392 47.64 -16.33 25.75
CA LEU A 392 46.77 -15.62 24.81
C LEU A 392 46.31 -14.29 25.42
N HIS A 393 46.73 -13.16 24.85
CA HIS A 393 46.46 -11.86 25.47
C HIS A 393 44.97 -11.48 25.37
N PRO A 394 44.35 -10.85 26.39
CA PRO A 394 42.93 -10.52 26.37
C PRO A 394 42.49 -9.66 25.17
N SER A 395 43.36 -8.82 24.62
CA SER A 395 43.07 -8.06 23.40
C SER A 395 43.08 -8.92 22.13
N GLU A 396 43.96 -9.93 22.05
CA GLU A 396 44.05 -10.83 20.90
C GLU A 396 42.81 -11.71 20.82
N LEU A 397 42.40 -12.29 21.95
CA LEU A 397 41.15 -13.04 22.05
C LEU A 397 39.94 -12.14 21.72
N ASN A 398 39.81 -10.96 22.33
CA ASN A 398 38.68 -10.08 22.03
C ASN A 398 38.63 -9.64 20.56
N ASN A 399 39.77 -9.33 19.93
CA ASN A 399 39.82 -8.97 18.51
C ASN A 399 39.44 -10.16 17.61
N PHE A 400 39.94 -11.36 17.90
CA PHE A 400 39.61 -12.57 17.15
C PHE A 400 38.11 -12.90 17.27
N LEU A 401 37.55 -12.88 18.48
CA LEU A 401 36.12 -13.13 18.68
C LEU A 401 35.24 -12.02 18.06
N SER A 402 35.66 -10.75 18.09
CA SER A 402 34.92 -9.66 17.40
C SER A 402 34.86 -9.91 15.89
N ALA A 403 35.98 -10.28 15.27
CA ALA A 403 36.01 -10.61 13.84
C ALA A 403 35.12 -11.81 13.50
N LEU A 404 35.05 -12.83 14.36
CA LEU A 404 34.13 -13.96 14.19
C LEU A 404 32.66 -13.58 14.38
N THR A 405 32.34 -12.63 15.27
CA THR A 405 30.98 -12.08 15.41
C THR A 405 30.59 -11.21 14.20
N GLU A 406 31.52 -10.44 13.64
CA GLU A 406 31.32 -9.69 12.39
C GLU A 406 31.13 -10.62 11.18
N GLU A 407 31.93 -11.68 11.06
CA GLU A 407 31.79 -12.75 10.06
C GLU A 407 30.42 -13.45 10.18
N PHE A 408 30.03 -13.84 11.40
CA PHE A 408 28.75 -14.49 11.68
C PHE A 408 27.54 -13.62 11.33
N HIS A 409 27.53 -12.32 11.70
CA HIS A 409 26.41 -11.44 11.40
C HIS A 409 26.31 -11.07 9.90
N LEU A 410 27.41 -11.13 9.16
CA LEU A 410 27.39 -10.99 7.69
C LEU A 410 26.77 -12.22 7.02
N ASP A 411 27.13 -13.43 7.44
CA ASP A 411 26.49 -14.66 6.96
C ASP A 411 25.00 -14.72 7.39
N GLU A 412 24.67 -14.23 8.60
CA GLU A 412 23.30 -14.13 9.11
C GLU A 412 22.45 -13.19 8.23
N SER A 413 22.92 -11.98 7.92
CA SER A 413 22.16 -11.04 7.07
C SER A 413 22.00 -11.55 5.64
N LEU A 414 23.08 -12.07 5.03
CA LEU A 414 23.03 -12.68 3.70
C LEU A 414 22.07 -13.88 3.67
N SER A 415 21.94 -14.63 4.77
CA SER A 415 20.95 -15.70 4.88
C SER A 415 19.53 -15.16 4.96
N ASP A 416 19.27 -14.10 5.73
CA ASP A 416 17.93 -13.50 5.88
C ASP A 416 17.47 -12.82 4.57
N GLU A 417 18.38 -12.18 3.84
CA GLU A 417 18.17 -11.57 2.53
C GLU A 417 17.91 -12.62 1.43
N ALA A 418 18.68 -13.71 1.43
CA ALA A 418 18.43 -14.86 0.56
C ALA A 418 17.08 -15.53 0.88
N VAL A 419 16.72 -15.63 2.16
CA VAL A 419 15.47 -16.18 2.64
C VAL A 419 14.27 -15.26 2.34
N GLU A 420 14.42 -13.93 2.38
CA GLU A 420 13.41 -12.99 1.87
C GLU A 420 13.21 -13.14 0.36
N LEU A 421 14.30 -13.20 -0.41
CA LEU A 421 14.26 -13.42 -1.86
C LEU A 421 13.61 -14.76 -2.21
N GLN A 422 13.91 -15.84 -1.48
CA GLN A 422 13.26 -17.13 -1.65
C GLN A 422 11.75 -17.07 -1.32
N LYS A 423 11.34 -16.32 -0.28
CA LYS A 423 9.93 -16.05 0.05
C LYS A 423 9.23 -15.23 -1.06
N LEU A 424 9.92 -14.28 -1.69
CA LEU A 424 9.37 -13.47 -2.80
C LEU A 424 9.26 -14.26 -4.11
N ILE A 425 10.27 -15.06 -4.46
CA ILE A 425 10.23 -15.89 -5.67
C ILE A 425 9.20 -17.00 -5.53
N SER A 426 9.16 -17.71 -4.39
CA SER A 426 8.11 -18.71 -4.15
C SER A 426 6.70 -18.11 -4.15
N ALA A 427 6.49 -16.90 -3.61
CA ALA A 427 5.22 -16.18 -3.75
C ALA A 427 4.87 -15.82 -5.22
N GLY A 428 5.89 -15.59 -6.06
CA GLY A 428 5.74 -15.31 -7.50
C GLY A 428 5.52 -16.54 -8.37
N GLU A 429 5.96 -17.71 -7.90
CA GLU A 429 5.83 -19.01 -8.56
C GLU A 429 4.63 -19.81 -8.04
N GLN A 430 4.07 -19.45 -6.87
CA GLN A 430 2.82 -19.99 -6.34
C GLN A 430 1.68 -19.86 -7.36
N THR A 431 1.15 -21.01 -7.77
CA THR A 431 -0.08 -21.15 -8.53
C THR A 431 -1.21 -21.65 -7.64
N ILE A 432 -2.44 -21.58 -8.15
CA ILE A 432 -3.63 -22.20 -7.58
C ILE A 432 -4.10 -23.22 -8.62
N ASN A 433 -4.40 -24.45 -8.21
CA ASN A 433 -5.21 -25.36 -9.00
C ASN A 433 -6.66 -25.31 -8.47
N LEU A 434 -7.68 -25.43 -9.33
CA LEU A 434 -9.07 -25.37 -8.87
C LEU A 434 -9.50 -26.65 -8.17
N ALA A 435 -8.93 -27.80 -8.54
CA ALA A 435 -9.26 -29.10 -7.95
C ALA A 435 -8.87 -29.21 -6.46
N ASP A 436 -7.91 -28.39 -6.00
CA ASP A 436 -7.45 -28.39 -4.60
C ASP A 436 -8.45 -27.70 -3.66
N TYR A 437 -9.36 -26.86 -4.19
CA TYR A 437 -10.26 -26.00 -3.43
C TYR A 437 -11.74 -26.15 -3.79
N LEU A 438 -12.08 -26.67 -4.98
CA LEU A 438 -13.45 -26.83 -5.47
C LEU A 438 -13.74 -28.31 -5.81
N PRO A 439 -14.98 -28.80 -5.61
CA PRO A 439 -15.39 -30.12 -6.07
C PRO A 439 -15.15 -30.30 -7.58
N SER A 440 -14.78 -31.51 -8.02
CA SER A 440 -14.42 -31.80 -9.42
C SER A 440 -15.49 -31.39 -10.43
N SER A 441 -16.77 -31.51 -10.06
CA SER A 441 -17.93 -31.06 -10.85
C SER A 441 -17.88 -29.57 -11.22
N LEU A 442 -17.28 -28.73 -10.38
CA LEU A 442 -17.10 -27.30 -10.60
C LEU A 442 -15.66 -26.95 -11.03
N ALA A 443 -14.65 -27.64 -10.47
CA ALA A 443 -13.25 -27.42 -10.80
C ALA A 443 -12.93 -27.75 -12.27
N THR A 444 -13.36 -28.91 -12.77
CA THR A 444 -13.04 -29.36 -14.14
C THR A 444 -13.51 -28.40 -15.23
N PRO A 445 -14.80 -27.99 -15.31
CA PRO A 445 -15.23 -27.06 -16.35
C PRO A 445 -14.62 -25.66 -16.19
N LEU A 446 -14.40 -25.19 -14.95
CA LEU A 446 -13.73 -23.89 -14.74
C LEU A 446 -12.24 -23.93 -15.14
N SER A 447 -11.52 -25.04 -14.92
CA SER A 447 -10.15 -25.23 -15.40
C SER A 447 -10.12 -25.27 -16.94
N GLN A 448 -11.06 -25.98 -17.57
CA GLN A 448 -11.19 -26.01 -19.04
C GLN A 448 -11.40 -24.61 -19.62
N TYR A 449 -12.23 -23.77 -18.98
CA TYR A 449 -12.40 -22.36 -19.35
C TYR A 449 -11.15 -21.51 -19.10
N CYS A 450 -10.42 -21.75 -18.01
CA CYS A 450 -9.11 -21.15 -17.78
C CYS A 450 -8.13 -21.49 -18.90
N GLU A 451 -8.09 -22.74 -19.35
CA GLU A 451 -7.22 -23.22 -20.42
C GLU A 451 -7.57 -22.62 -21.78
N TRP A 452 -8.84 -22.58 -22.20
CA TRP A 452 -9.24 -21.92 -23.45
C TRP A 452 -8.89 -20.43 -23.45
N GLN A 453 -9.19 -19.74 -22.35
CA GLN A 453 -8.98 -18.30 -22.27
C GLN A 453 -7.54 -17.91 -21.90
N LYS A 454 -6.69 -18.86 -21.50
CA LYS A 454 -5.36 -18.65 -20.88
C LYS A 454 -5.45 -17.73 -19.63
N ILE A 455 -6.51 -17.89 -18.83
CA ILE A 455 -6.75 -17.21 -17.55
C ILE A 455 -6.15 -18.03 -16.40
N ARG A 456 -5.53 -17.40 -15.41
CA ARG A 456 -5.08 -18.09 -14.19
C ARG A 456 -6.24 -18.54 -13.32
N HIS A 457 -6.18 -19.78 -12.86
CA HIS A 457 -7.15 -20.40 -11.93
C HIS A 457 -7.41 -19.55 -10.69
N ALA A 458 -6.36 -18.96 -10.08
CA ALA A 458 -6.48 -18.04 -8.95
C ALA A 458 -7.44 -16.86 -9.20
N VAL A 459 -7.49 -16.36 -10.43
CA VAL A 459 -8.29 -15.19 -10.83
C VAL A 459 -9.76 -15.58 -10.97
N ILE A 460 -10.04 -16.74 -11.59
CA ILE A 460 -11.39 -17.31 -11.66
C ILE A 460 -11.91 -17.68 -10.26
N LEU A 461 -11.08 -18.30 -9.41
CA LEU A 461 -11.43 -18.64 -8.03
C LEU A 461 -11.77 -17.39 -7.20
N THR A 462 -10.95 -16.33 -7.31
CA THR A 462 -11.22 -15.05 -6.64
C THR A 462 -12.54 -14.44 -7.10
N SER A 463 -12.84 -14.47 -8.41
CA SER A 463 -14.09 -13.98 -8.99
C SER A 463 -15.31 -14.77 -8.49
N LEU A 464 -15.21 -16.11 -8.50
CA LEU A 464 -16.23 -17.03 -8.02
C LEU A 464 -16.53 -16.81 -6.53
N LEU A 465 -15.51 -16.90 -5.67
CA LEU A 465 -15.68 -16.76 -4.21
C LEU A 465 -16.25 -15.38 -3.84
N THR A 466 -15.81 -14.32 -4.51
CA THR A 466 -16.35 -12.97 -4.28
C THR A 466 -17.81 -12.86 -4.71
N THR A 467 -18.20 -13.47 -5.84
CA THR A 467 -19.61 -13.51 -6.28
C THR A 467 -20.48 -14.29 -5.29
N VAL A 468 -20.06 -15.50 -4.93
CA VAL A 468 -20.71 -16.40 -3.96
C VAL A 468 -20.91 -15.71 -2.61
N SER A 469 -19.92 -14.95 -2.13
CA SER A 469 -20.00 -14.22 -0.86
C SER A 469 -21.15 -13.20 -0.76
N SER A 470 -21.71 -12.77 -1.89
CA SER A 470 -22.81 -11.80 -1.96
C SER A 470 -24.22 -12.42 -2.06
N LEU A 471 -24.30 -13.74 -2.20
CA LEU A 471 -25.57 -14.46 -2.36
C LEU A 471 -26.18 -14.88 -1.02
N HIS A 472 -25.33 -15.12 0.00
CA HIS A 472 -25.75 -15.40 1.37
C HIS A 472 -26.64 -14.28 1.93
N LYS A 473 -27.64 -14.68 2.72
CA LYS A 473 -28.49 -13.73 3.46
C LYS A 473 -27.73 -12.97 4.55
N VAL A 474 -28.12 -11.72 4.78
CA VAL A 474 -27.58 -10.88 5.85
C VAL A 474 -27.84 -11.53 7.19
N GLY A 475 -26.80 -11.60 8.02
CA GLY A 475 -26.82 -12.29 9.31
C GLY A 475 -26.33 -13.74 9.28
N THR A 476 -26.03 -14.31 8.10
CA THR A 476 -25.16 -15.49 8.01
C THR A 476 -23.76 -15.11 8.49
N GLU A 477 -23.21 -15.85 9.44
CA GLU A 477 -21.93 -15.53 10.11
C GLU A 477 -21.22 -16.82 10.53
N LEU A 478 -19.89 -16.85 10.43
CA LEU A 478 -19.07 -17.86 11.08
C LEU A 478 -18.62 -17.33 12.44
N VAL A 479 -18.96 -18.04 13.52
CA VAL A 479 -18.40 -17.83 14.86
C VAL A 479 -17.10 -18.62 14.97
N ILE A 480 -15.97 -17.91 14.98
CA ILE A 480 -14.62 -18.48 15.10
C ILE A 480 -14.31 -18.76 16.58
N HIS A 481 -14.65 -17.84 17.49
CA HIS A 481 -14.48 -18.02 18.93
C HIS A 481 -15.59 -17.33 19.73
N GLY A 482 -16.48 -18.11 20.34
CA GLY A 482 -17.67 -17.61 21.07
C GLY A 482 -17.33 -16.63 22.19
N ASN A 483 -16.46 -17.02 23.13
CA ASN A 483 -16.15 -16.20 24.33
C ASN A 483 -15.45 -14.87 24.01
N LEU A 484 -14.80 -14.75 22.85
CA LEU A 484 -14.16 -13.53 22.37
C LEU A 484 -15.08 -12.71 21.46
N ASN A 485 -16.32 -13.17 21.23
CA ASN A 485 -17.26 -12.67 20.23
C ASN A 485 -16.64 -12.58 18.81
N PHE A 486 -15.62 -13.40 18.52
CA PHE A 486 -14.91 -13.34 17.25
C PHE A 486 -15.70 -14.09 16.19
N LYS A 487 -16.32 -13.31 15.30
CA LYS A 487 -17.21 -13.79 14.24
C LYS A 487 -17.02 -12.98 12.96
N VAL A 488 -17.26 -13.59 11.80
CA VAL A 488 -17.09 -12.95 10.49
C VAL A 488 -18.31 -13.20 9.58
N PRO A 489 -18.79 -12.18 8.83
CA PRO A 489 -19.76 -12.36 7.75
C PRO A 489 -19.08 -13.02 6.54
N PRO A 490 -19.82 -13.57 5.55
CA PRO A 490 -19.24 -14.21 4.37
C PRO A 490 -18.54 -13.27 3.40
N THR A 491 -18.70 -11.94 3.53
CA THR A 491 -18.34 -10.97 2.50
C THR A 491 -16.85 -10.95 2.15
N ILE A 492 -16.55 -10.69 0.87
CA ILE A 492 -15.20 -10.67 0.30
C ILE A 492 -15.05 -9.41 -0.57
N PHE A 493 -13.87 -8.79 -0.52
CA PHE A 493 -13.44 -7.78 -1.50
C PHE A 493 -12.35 -8.40 -2.40
N GLY A 494 -12.66 -8.68 -3.66
CA GLY A 494 -11.76 -9.29 -4.64
C GLY A 494 -11.25 -8.28 -5.68
N ALA A 495 -9.94 -8.25 -5.91
CA ALA A 495 -9.28 -7.36 -6.86
C ALA A 495 -8.46 -8.14 -7.90
N ILE A 496 -8.93 -8.12 -9.15
CA ILE A 496 -8.25 -8.74 -10.30
C ILE A 496 -7.25 -7.73 -10.88
N ILE A 497 -5.96 -8.03 -10.75
CA ILE A 497 -4.87 -7.18 -11.24
C ILE A 497 -4.48 -7.64 -12.65
N ALA A 498 -4.58 -6.76 -13.64
CA ALA A 498 -4.31 -7.08 -15.04
C ALA A 498 -3.89 -5.87 -15.87
N GLU A 499 -2.93 -6.04 -16.79
CA GLU A 499 -2.61 -5.04 -17.83
C GLU A 499 -3.83 -4.79 -18.74
N SER A 500 -3.81 -3.71 -19.53
CA SER A 500 -4.90 -3.47 -20.51
C SER A 500 -4.85 -4.53 -21.62
N GLY A 501 -6.02 -4.97 -22.09
CA GLY A 501 -6.15 -6.06 -23.06
C GLY A 501 -6.05 -7.49 -22.49
N SER A 502 -5.55 -7.69 -21.26
CA SER A 502 -5.34 -9.02 -20.65
C SER A 502 -6.64 -9.68 -20.13
N LYS A 503 -7.64 -9.84 -21.02
CA LYS A 503 -8.88 -10.63 -20.84
C LYS A 503 -9.65 -10.44 -19.53
N LYS A 504 -9.74 -9.20 -19.03
CA LYS A 504 -10.47 -8.85 -17.79
C LYS A 504 -11.97 -9.14 -17.86
N SER A 505 -12.64 -8.61 -18.88
CA SER A 505 -14.11 -8.65 -18.99
C SER A 505 -14.70 -10.06 -19.15
N PRO A 506 -14.07 -11.03 -19.87
CA PRO A 506 -14.49 -12.43 -19.87
C PRO A 506 -14.64 -13.06 -18.46
N ILE A 507 -13.69 -12.80 -17.54
CA ILE A 507 -13.71 -13.34 -16.17
C ILE A 507 -14.99 -12.90 -15.44
N PHE A 508 -15.24 -11.59 -15.40
CA PHE A 508 -16.46 -11.03 -14.83
C PHE A 508 -17.71 -11.60 -15.50
N ARG A 509 -17.70 -11.67 -16.84
CA ARG A 509 -18.86 -12.08 -17.63
C ARG A 509 -19.29 -13.51 -17.29
N ALA A 510 -18.36 -14.46 -17.36
CA ALA A 510 -18.64 -15.87 -17.15
C ALA A 510 -18.91 -16.23 -15.68
N THR A 511 -18.20 -15.63 -14.72
CA THR A 511 -18.32 -16.02 -13.30
C THR A 511 -19.31 -15.19 -12.49
N ALA A 512 -19.61 -13.96 -12.89
CA ALA A 512 -20.49 -13.07 -12.13
C ALA A 512 -21.68 -12.57 -12.95
N ARG A 513 -21.43 -11.91 -14.09
CA ARG A 513 -22.45 -11.10 -14.76
C ARG A 513 -23.56 -11.93 -15.37
N GLU A 514 -23.24 -12.89 -16.22
CA GLU A 514 -24.27 -13.67 -16.92
C GLU A 514 -25.02 -14.66 -15.99
N PRO A 515 -24.38 -15.36 -15.04
CA PRO A 515 -25.10 -16.17 -14.07
C PRO A 515 -26.08 -15.35 -13.21
N LEU A 516 -25.69 -14.13 -12.78
CA LEU A 516 -26.58 -13.26 -12.02
C LEU A 516 -27.64 -12.56 -12.90
N ASN A 517 -27.38 -12.39 -14.20
CA ASN A 517 -28.40 -11.91 -15.14
C ASN A 517 -29.54 -12.93 -15.31
N GLN A 518 -29.25 -14.24 -15.34
CA GLN A 518 -30.29 -15.29 -15.37
C GLN A 518 -31.21 -15.22 -14.13
N LEU A 519 -30.62 -15.20 -12.92
CA LEU A 519 -31.38 -15.03 -11.66
C LEU A 519 -32.20 -13.72 -11.61
N LYS A 520 -31.66 -12.63 -12.16
CA LYS A 520 -32.36 -11.35 -12.26
C LYS A 520 -33.58 -11.42 -13.19
N GLU A 521 -33.48 -12.15 -14.30
CA GLU A 521 -34.59 -12.32 -15.24
C GLU A 521 -35.70 -13.21 -14.65
N GLU A 522 -35.33 -14.27 -13.92
CA GLU A 522 -36.28 -15.13 -13.18
C GLU A 522 -37.07 -14.33 -12.12
N GLU A 523 -36.40 -13.48 -11.35
CA GLU A 523 -37.04 -12.56 -10.40
C GLU A 523 -37.89 -11.49 -11.09
N LEU A 524 -37.50 -11.02 -12.29
CA LEU A 524 -38.28 -10.05 -13.05
C LEU A 524 -39.57 -10.67 -13.61
N VAL A 525 -39.50 -11.88 -14.17
CA VAL A 525 -40.69 -12.62 -14.65
C VAL A 525 -41.66 -12.89 -13.49
N THR A 526 -41.15 -13.32 -12.33
CA THR A 526 -41.96 -13.52 -11.12
C THR A 526 -42.62 -12.21 -10.67
N HIS A 527 -41.85 -11.13 -10.56
CA HIS A 527 -42.37 -9.82 -10.15
C HIS A 527 -43.41 -9.25 -11.12
N LEU A 528 -43.29 -9.49 -12.42
CA LEU A 528 -44.28 -9.06 -13.42
C LEU A 528 -45.61 -9.81 -13.24
N ALA A 529 -45.58 -11.13 -13.04
CA ALA A 529 -46.77 -11.93 -12.76
C ALA A 529 -47.44 -11.53 -11.44
N ASP A 530 -46.66 -11.37 -10.36
CA ASP A 530 -47.16 -10.88 -9.07
C ASP A 530 -47.78 -9.48 -9.18
N SER A 531 -47.26 -8.62 -10.07
CA SER A 531 -47.78 -7.27 -10.32
C SER A 531 -49.09 -7.25 -11.11
N GLU A 532 -49.25 -8.18 -12.07
CA GLU A 532 -50.50 -8.36 -12.82
C GLU A 532 -51.62 -8.87 -11.89
N ILE A 533 -51.31 -9.84 -11.02
CA ILE A 533 -52.23 -10.33 -9.98
C ILE A 533 -52.62 -9.20 -9.02
N TYR A 534 -51.63 -8.47 -8.45
CA TYR A 534 -51.88 -7.35 -7.54
C TYR A 534 -52.73 -6.24 -8.17
N GLN A 535 -52.53 -5.93 -9.46
CA GLN A 535 -53.32 -4.92 -10.16
C GLN A 535 -54.79 -5.37 -10.30
N SER A 536 -55.03 -6.63 -10.65
CA SER A 536 -56.39 -7.21 -10.72
C SER A 536 -57.07 -7.21 -9.35
N GLU A 537 -56.41 -7.70 -8.31
CA GLU A 537 -56.93 -7.68 -6.94
C GLU A 537 -57.23 -6.25 -6.46
N LEU A 538 -56.39 -5.28 -6.84
CA LEU A 538 -56.56 -3.88 -6.45
C LEU A 538 -57.77 -3.24 -7.12
N GLU A 539 -58.00 -3.52 -8.41
CA GLU A 539 -59.17 -3.04 -9.15
C GLU A 539 -60.48 -3.65 -8.60
N GLU A 540 -60.48 -4.94 -8.25
CA GLU A 540 -61.59 -5.58 -7.55
C GLU A 540 -61.84 -4.93 -6.17
N TRP A 541 -60.79 -4.69 -5.38
CA TRP A 541 -60.91 -4.08 -4.05
C TRP A 541 -61.36 -2.62 -4.10
N GLU A 542 -60.88 -1.82 -5.04
CA GLU A 542 -61.30 -0.43 -5.21
C GLU A 542 -62.73 -0.33 -5.77
N THR A 543 -63.16 -1.27 -6.62
CA THR A 543 -64.56 -1.40 -7.07
C THR A 543 -65.48 -1.74 -5.90
N ALA A 544 -65.20 -2.83 -5.16
CA ALA A 544 -65.99 -3.23 -4.00
C ALA A 544 -66.07 -2.13 -2.92
N LYS A 545 -65.01 -1.31 -2.79
CA LYS A 545 -64.97 -0.15 -1.88
C LYS A 545 -65.83 1.02 -2.34
N ALA A 546 -66.04 1.19 -3.64
CA ALA A 546 -66.95 2.20 -4.18
C ALA A 546 -68.43 1.83 -3.99
N GLU A 547 -68.75 0.54 -3.89
CA GLU A 547 -70.12 0.04 -3.68
C GLU A 547 -70.60 0.05 -2.21
N LEU A 548 -69.69 0.24 -1.24
CA LEU A 548 -70.02 0.32 0.19
C LEU A 548 -70.97 1.48 0.48
N LYS A 549 -72.04 1.21 1.24
CA LYS A 549 -73.00 2.25 1.62
C LYS A 549 -72.42 3.15 2.71
N ARG A 550 -72.92 4.40 2.76
CA ARG A 550 -72.44 5.45 3.65
C ARG A 550 -72.55 5.05 5.14
N GLY A 551 -71.44 4.55 5.71
CA GLY A 551 -71.33 4.11 7.10
C GLY A 551 -70.77 2.69 7.25
N GLU A 552 -70.84 1.89 6.19
CA GLU A 552 -70.18 0.57 6.10
C GLU A 552 -68.66 0.75 6.00
N ARG A 553 -67.89 -0.27 6.42
CA ARG A 553 -66.43 -0.31 6.33
C ARG A 553 -66.02 -1.56 5.57
N MET A 554 -64.96 -1.45 4.77
CA MET A 554 -64.39 -2.60 4.08
C MET A 554 -63.89 -3.65 5.07
N THR A 555 -64.23 -4.91 4.82
CA THR A 555 -63.84 -6.07 5.64
C THR A 555 -62.63 -6.80 5.06
N SER A 556 -62.42 -6.77 3.75
CA SER A 556 -61.21 -7.31 3.11
C SER A 556 -60.02 -6.33 3.25
N PRO A 557 -58.80 -6.83 3.54
CA PRO A 557 -57.60 -5.99 3.51
C PRO A 557 -57.38 -5.45 2.10
N ARG A 558 -56.73 -4.30 1.97
CA ARG A 558 -56.21 -3.86 0.66
C ARG A 558 -55.14 -4.84 0.20
N PRO A 559 -55.11 -5.23 -1.09
CA PRO A 559 -54.00 -5.97 -1.67
C PRO A 559 -52.64 -5.32 -1.38
N VAL A 560 -51.60 -6.14 -1.32
CA VAL A 560 -50.25 -5.73 -0.93
C VAL A 560 -49.38 -5.64 -2.18
N GLU A 561 -48.82 -4.46 -2.42
CA GLU A 561 -47.90 -4.22 -3.54
C GLU A 561 -46.74 -5.23 -3.52
N PRO A 562 -46.46 -5.92 -4.65
CA PRO A 562 -45.47 -6.99 -4.68
C PRO A 562 -44.06 -6.47 -4.40
N LYS A 563 -43.21 -7.34 -3.86
CA LYS A 563 -41.82 -6.97 -3.58
C LYS A 563 -41.10 -6.63 -4.89
N PRO A 564 -40.42 -5.48 -4.99
CA PRO A 564 -39.65 -5.13 -6.18
C PRO A 564 -38.45 -6.08 -6.34
N PRO A 565 -38.04 -6.39 -7.58
CA PRO A 565 -37.17 -7.52 -7.89
C PRO A 565 -35.76 -7.35 -7.33
N THR A 566 -35.13 -8.48 -6.97
CA THR A 566 -33.85 -8.51 -6.26
C THR A 566 -32.71 -7.92 -7.10
N ILE A 567 -32.03 -6.92 -6.53
CA ILE A 567 -30.81 -6.38 -7.10
C ILE A 567 -29.64 -7.29 -6.73
N PHE A 568 -29.26 -8.18 -7.66
CA PHE A 568 -28.13 -9.10 -7.48
C PHE A 568 -26.76 -8.41 -7.48
N TYR A 569 -26.57 -7.37 -8.31
CA TYR A 569 -25.35 -6.56 -8.34
C TYR A 569 -25.63 -5.10 -8.75
N PHE A 570 -24.70 -4.20 -8.41
CA PHE A 570 -24.63 -2.82 -8.92
C PHE A 570 -23.24 -2.53 -9.49
N THR A 571 -23.13 -1.58 -10.42
CA THR A 571 -21.83 -1.16 -11.01
C THR A 571 -21.34 0.20 -10.48
N ASP A 572 -22.26 1.05 -10.03
CA ASP A 572 -21.99 2.32 -9.34
C ASP A 572 -23.10 2.58 -8.31
N ALA A 573 -22.77 3.26 -7.20
CA ALA A 573 -23.69 3.63 -6.14
C ALA A 573 -23.08 4.69 -5.20
N THR A 574 -23.87 5.67 -4.74
CA THR A 574 -23.48 6.59 -3.67
C THR A 574 -23.59 5.94 -2.29
N GLY A 575 -22.86 6.47 -1.30
CA GLY A 575 -22.93 5.99 0.08
C GLY A 575 -24.35 6.03 0.68
N GLU A 576 -25.14 7.07 0.35
CA GLU A 576 -26.56 7.12 0.71
C GLU A 576 -27.44 6.11 -0.04
N ALA A 577 -27.14 5.78 -1.30
CA ALA A 577 -27.90 4.80 -2.06
C ALA A 577 -27.71 3.38 -1.53
N LEU A 578 -26.48 3.00 -1.14
CA LEU A 578 -26.20 1.71 -0.49
C LEU A 578 -26.99 1.55 0.82
N LYS A 579 -27.01 2.61 1.66
CA LYS A 579 -27.77 2.65 2.92
C LYS A 579 -29.28 2.53 2.69
N ALA A 580 -29.81 3.20 1.66
CA ALA A 580 -31.23 3.10 1.29
C ALA A 580 -31.60 1.72 0.71
N GLN A 581 -30.74 1.11 -0.11
CA GLN A 581 -31.00 -0.23 -0.65
C GLN A 581 -30.95 -1.31 0.44
N ALA A 582 -30.03 -1.20 1.41
CA ALA A 582 -30.02 -2.08 2.57
C ALA A 582 -31.27 -1.93 3.45
N GLN A 583 -31.85 -0.73 3.56
CA GLN A 583 -33.14 -0.54 4.24
C GLN A 583 -34.29 -1.24 3.49
N LYS A 584 -34.26 -1.19 2.15
CA LYS A 584 -35.29 -1.74 1.27
C LYS A 584 -35.25 -3.27 1.20
N ALA A 585 -34.07 -3.87 1.31
CA ALA A 585 -33.86 -5.32 1.25
C ALA A 585 -32.90 -5.81 2.36
N PRO A 586 -33.29 -5.75 3.65
CA PRO A 586 -32.39 -5.98 4.78
C PRO A 586 -31.86 -7.42 4.91
N GLU A 587 -32.46 -8.39 4.21
CA GLU A 587 -31.93 -9.76 4.11
C GLU A 587 -30.89 -9.94 2.98
N LYS A 588 -30.78 -9.02 2.01
CA LYS A 588 -29.93 -9.21 0.82
C LYS A 588 -28.57 -8.53 0.99
N SER A 589 -27.50 -9.34 0.96
CA SER A 589 -26.13 -8.83 0.89
C SER A 589 -25.91 -8.08 -0.44
N LEU A 590 -25.25 -6.93 -0.38
CA LEU A 590 -24.98 -6.07 -1.53
C LEU A 590 -23.74 -6.56 -2.30
N PHE A 591 -23.74 -6.41 -3.63
CA PHE A 591 -22.61 -6.77 -4.49
C PHE A 591 -22.24 -5.63 -5.45
N GLY A 592 -21.05 -5.03 -5.26
CA GLY A 592 -20.48 -4.12 -6.24
C GLY A 592 -19.65 -4.90 -7.27
N LEU A 593 -20.10 -4.90 -8.52
CA LEU A 593 -19.41 -5.49 -9.67
C LEU A 593 -18.80 -4.35 -10.50
N ILE A 594 -17.59 -3.95 -10.13
CA ILE A 594 -17.00 -2.66 -10.53
C ILE A 594 -15.86 -2.89 -11.53
N ASP A 595 -16.11 -2.63 -12.82
CA ASP A 595 -15.03 -2.55 -13.80
C ASP A 595 -14.22 -1.27 -13.52
N GLU A 596 -12.91 -1.43 -13.42
CA GLU A 596 -11.92 -0.42 -13.01
C GLU A 596 -12.18 0.21 -11.62
N LEU A 597 -11.75 -0.51 -10.56
CA LEU A 597 -11.70 -0.05 -9.16
C LEU A 597 -11.00 1.31 -8.96
N ALA A 598 -10.22 1.76 -9.94
CA ALA A 598 -9.71 3.12 -10.05
C ALA A 598 -10.80 4.19 -9.82
N GLY A 599 -12.01 3.97 -10.34
CA GLY A 599 -13.17 4.83 -10.13
C GLY A 599 -13.61 4.84 -8.67
N LEU A 600 -13.90 3.67 -8.09
CA LEU A 600 -14.30 3.51 -6.68
C LEU A 600 -13.29 4.14 -5.71
N PHE A 601 -12.00 3.91 -5.92
CA PHE A 601 -10.95 4.47 -5.08
C PHE A 601 -10.81 6.00 -5.22
N SER A 602 -11.14 6.55 -6.39
CA SER A 602 -11.11 8.00 -6.65
C SER A 602 -12.39 8.75 -6.26
N SER A 603 -13.53 8.05 -6.17
CA SER A 603 -14.84 8.64 -5.87
C SER A 603 -15.15 8.75 -4.37
N GLN A 604 -14.48 7.96 -3.53
CA GLN A 604 -14.60 8.03 -2.06
C GLN A 604 -14.41 9.48 -1.56
N ASN A 605 -15.38 9.97 -0.80
CA ASN A 605 -15.43 11.31 -0.22
C ASN A 605 -15.51 12.47 -1.24
N ALA A 606 -15.63 12.21 -2.54
CA ALA A 606 -15.64 13.23 -3.59
C ALA A 606 -16.86 14.16 -3.52
N TYR A 607 -18.07 13.60 -3.35
CA TYR A 607 -19.35 14.35 -3.37
C TYR A 607 -19.47 15.42 -2.27
N ARG A 608 -18.69 15.30 -1.17
CA ARG A 608 -18.64 16.31 -0.09
C ARG A 608 -17.33 17.09 -0.05
N GLY A 609 -16.60 17.15 -1.16
CA GLY A 609 -15.34 17.91 -1.27
C GLY A 609 -14.26 17.43 -0.31
N GLY A 610 -14.08 16.10 -0.22
CA GLY A 610 -13.13 15.44 0.68
C GLY A 610 -13.65 15.21 2.11
N ARG A 611 -14.88 15.63 2.44
CA ARG A 611 -15.51 15.46 3.77
C ARG A 611 -16.67 14.44 3.76
N GLY A 612 -16.53 13.36 2.98
CA GLY A 612 -17.44 12.23 3.02
C GLY A 612 -17.17 11.31 4.23
N SER A 613 -18.03 10.31 4.41
CA SER A 613 -17.81 9.16 5.28
C SER A 613 -17.60 7.87 4.47
N ASP A 614 -17.55 7.98 3.15
CA ASP A 614 -17.76 6.86 2.20
C ASP A 614 -16.66 5.80 2.34
N LYS A 615 -15.43 6.24 2.63
CA LYS A 615 -14.31 5.34 2.94
C LYS A 615 -14.58 4.54 4.22
N GLN A 616 -14.91 5.21 5.32
CA GLN A 616 -15.19 4.58 6.62
C GLN A 616 -16.42 3.67 6.55
N ASP A 617 -17.50 4.12 5.91
CA ASP A 617 -18.72 3.35 5.65
C ASP A 617 -18.40 2.03 4.95
N LEU A 618 -17.56 2.06 3.89
CA LEU A 618 -17.14 0.87 3.14
C LEU A 618 -16.31 -0.11 3.98
N LEU A 619 -15.49 0.38 4.92
CA LEU A 619 -14.79 -0.48 5.89
C LEU A 619 -15.77 -1.10 6.90
N SER A 620 -16.78 -0.35 7.34
CA SER A 620 -17.82 -0.85 8.25
C SER A 620 -18.66 -1.97 7.62
N TYR A 621 -19.02 -1.86 6.34
CA TYR A 621 -19.78 -2.90 5.63
C TYR A 621 -18.98 -4.17 5.35
N PHE A 622 -17.65 -4.07 5.19
CA PHE A 622 -16.79 -5.24 5.12
C PHE A 622 -16.88 -6.07 6.40
N ASP A 623 -16.82 -5.41 7.56
CA ASP A 623 -16.96 -6.04 8.87
C ASP A 623 -18.44 -6.30 9.26
N GLY A 624 -19.39 -6.03 8.35
CA GLY A 624 -20.81 -6.37 8.46
C GLY A 624 -21.67 -5.39 9.28
N THR A 625 -21.09 -4.27 9.71
CA THR A 625 -21.73 -3.28 10.59
C THR A 625 -22.87 -2.55 9.90
N GLY A 626 -23.95 -2.27 10.65
CA GLY A 626 -25.11 -1.50 10.20
C GLY A 626 -24.87 0.00 10.02
N ALA A 627 -25.94 0.73 9.69
CA ALA A 627 -25.93 2.18 9.60
C ALA A 627 -27.27 2.80 10.01
N THR A 628 -27.20 3.78 10.93
CA THR A 628 -28.33 4.65 11.32
C THR A 628 -28.07 6.07 10.81
N VAL A 629 -29.04 6.67 10.12
CA VAL A 629 -28.92 7.99 9.47
C VAL A 629 -30.07 8.90 9.91
N LEU A 630 -29.77 9.82 10.84
CA LEU A 630 -30.69 10.86 11.29
C LEU A 630 -30.66 12.10 10.38
N ARG A 631 -31.82 12.73 10.19
CA ARG A 631 -32.01 14.02 9.51
C ARG A 631 -33.08 14.84 10.24
N ALA A 632 -33.32 16.08 9.82
CA ALA A 632 -34.30 16.97 10.46
C ALA A 632 -35.74 16.41 10.48
N GLY A 633 -36.09 15.52 9.53
CA GLY A 633 -37.36 14.78 9.51
C GLY A 633 -37.33 13.45 10.27
N GLY A 634 -36.36 13.21 11.15
CA GLY A 634 -36.22 11.98 11.92
C GLY A 634 -35.25 10.95 11.32
N VAL A 635 -35.52 9.67 11.58
CA VAL A 635 -34.74 8.54 11.07
C VAL A 635 -34.99 8.38 9.56
N LYS A 636 -33.94 8.44 8.73
CA LYS A 636 -34.03 8.18 7.28
C LYS A 636 -33.62 6.75 6.91
N VAL A 637 -32.66 6.19 7.64
CA VAL A 637 -32.20 4.80 7.53
C VAL A 637 -31.88 4.32 8.94
N ASP A 638 -32.29 3.11 9.29
CA ASP A 638 -31.81 2.37 10.45
C ASP A 638 -31.78 0.87 10.10
N VAL A 639 -30.58 0.35 9.85
CA VAL A 639 -30.34 -1.04 9.48
C VAL A 639 -29.21 -1.58 10.34
N SER A 640 -29.46 -2.67 11.07
CA SER A 640 -28.52 -3.21 12.07
C SER A 640 -27.28 -3.87 11.49
N ARG A 641 -27.32 -4.31 10.21
CA ARG A 641 -26.21 -4.95 9.49
C ARG A 641 -26.25 -4.56 8.01
N ILE A 642 -25.11 -4.24 7.43
CA ILE A 642 -24.97 -4.06 5.98
C ILE A 642 -23.80 -4.93 5.54
N TYR A 643 -24.11 -5.98 4.79
CA TYR A 643 -23.10 -6.87 4.20
C TYR A 643 -22.85 -6.40 2.76
N LEU A 644 -21.61 -6.00 2.47
CA LEU A 644 -21.17 -5.63 1.13
C LEU A 644 -20.00 -6.53 0.71
N SER A 645 -20.12 -7.14 -0.46
CA SER A 645 -18.99 -7.70 -1.21
C SER A 645 -18.68 -6.83 -2.42
N LEU A 646 -17.42 -6.81 -2.83
CA LEU A 646 -16.93 -6.01 -3.95
C LEU A 646 -16.02 -6.85 -4.82
N LEU A 647 -16.35 -7.03 -6.10
CA LEU A 647 -15.44 -7.60 -7.07
C LEU A 647 -15.10 -6.51 -8.09
N GLY A 648 -13.80 -6.32 -8.35
CA GLY A 648 -13.40 -5.38 -9.38
C GLY A 648 -12.03 -5.65 -10.00
N THR A 649 -11.78 -4.95 -11.11
CA THR A 649 -10.52 -5.00 -11.87
C THR A 649 -9.66 -3.79 -11.55
N ILE A 650 -8.33 -3.95 -11.60
CA ILE A 650 -7.40 -2.82 -11.52
C ILE A 650 -6.17 -3.04 -12.40
N GLN A 651 -5.61 -1.95 -12.89
CA GLN A 651 -4.36 -1.94 -13.65
C GLN A 651 -3.18 -1.87 -12.67
N PRO A 652 -2.06 -2.62 -12.87
CA PRO A 652 -0.92 -2.64 -11.95
C PRO A 652 -0.46 -1.24 -11.50
N ASP A 653 -0.18 -0.34 -12.44
CA ASP A 653 0.33 1.00 -12.12
C ASP A 653 -0.70 1.93 -11.45
N ILE A 654 -2.00 1.65 -11.59
CA ILE A 654 -3.03 2.36 -10.83
C ILE A 654 -3.09 1.81 -9.40
N LEU A 655 -2.99 0.49 -9.21
CA LEU A 655 -2.94 -0.12 -7.89
C LEU A 655 -1.72 0.38 -7.10
N LYS A 656 -0.54 0.48 -7.74
CA LYS A 656 0.67 1.05 -7.11
C LYS A 656 0.45 2.49 -6.63
N LYS A 657 -0.18 3.34 -7.45
CA LYS A 657 -0.53 4.73 -7.08
C LYS A 657 -1.53 4.78 -5.92
N HIS A 658 -2.48 3.85 -5.84
CA HIS A 658 -3.49 3.81 -4.78
C HIS A 658 -2.95 3.27 -3.45
N ILE A 659 -2.12 2.22 -3.48
CA ILE A 659 -1.43 1.68 -2.32
C ILE A 659 -0.41 2.69 -1.75
N GLY A 660 0.17 3.51 -2.63
CA GLY A 660 0.88 4.73 -2.28
C GLY A 660 2.13 4.47 -1.43
N ASN A 661 2.11 4.90 -0.17
CA ASN A 661 3.25 4.79 0.74
C ASN A 661 3.35 3.46 1.50
N LEU A 662 2.50 2.47 1.18
CA LEU A 662 2.50 1.13 1.77
C LEU A 662 2.23 1.06 3.29
N LYS A 663 1.71 2.12 3.92
CA LYS A 663 1.47 2.16 5.39
C LYS A 663 0.04 1.83 5.82
N ASP A 664 -0.92 1.81 4.89
CA ASP A 664 -2.37 1.52 5.05
C ASP A 664 -2.98 1.85 6.42
N ALA A 665 -2.81 3.09 6.90
CA ALA A 665 -3.20 3.48 8.26
C ALA A 665 -4.70 3.28 8.57
N ASP A 666 -5.55 3.26 7.54
CA ASP A 666 -7.01 3.04 7.66
C ASP A 666 -7.41 1.55 7.47
N GLY A 667 -6.49 0.66 7.12
CA GLY A 667 -6.77 -0.74 6.75
C GLY A 667 -7.61 -0.86 5.47
N SER A 668 -7.39 0.03 4.50
CA SER A 668 -8.26 0.27 3.36
C SER A 668 -7.97 -0.57 2.11
N TRP A 669 -6.70 -0.92 1.87
CA TRP A 669 -6.34 -1.83 0.77
C TRP A 669 -5.97 -3.24 1.28
N SER A 670 -5.51 -3.36 2.54
CA SER A 670 -5.27 -4.65 3.24
C SER A 670 -6.53 -5.53 3.41
N ARG A 671 -7.73 -4.99 3.16
CA ARG A 671 -9.00 -5.74 3.12
C ARG A 671 -9.30 -6.41 1.76
N TRP A 672 -8.44 -6.30 0.74
CA TRP A 672 -8.69 -6.88 -0.58
C TRP A 672 -7.88 -8.17 -0.82
N LEU A 673 -8.52 -9.17 -1.42
CA LEU A 673 -7.88 -10.37 -1.95
C LEU A 673 -7.42 -10.08 -3.39
N TYR A 674 -6.11 -10.03 -3.60
CA TYR A 674 -5.51 -9.69 -4.88
C TYR A 674 -5.13 -10.93 -5.69
N ALA A 675 -5.52 -10.98 -6.97
CA ALA A 675 -5.11 -12.04 -7.90
C ALA A 675 -4.55 -11.44 -9.19
N VAL A 676 -3.29 -11.75 -9.52
CA VAL A 676 -2.61 -11.22 -10.72
C VAL A 676 -2.84 -12.12 -11.94
N GLN A 677 -3.57 -11.60 -12.93
CA GLN A 677 -3.64 -12.15 -14.29
C GLN A 677 -2.44 -11.62 -15.11
N PRO A 678 -1.52 -12.49 -15.56
CA PRO A 678 -0.41 -12.09 -16.41
C PRO A 678 -0.89 -11.77 -17.83
N ASN A 679 -0.11 -10.95 -18.53
CA ASN A 679 -0.31 -10.67 -19.95
C ASN A 679 0.41 -11.76 -20.77
N VAL A 680 -0.35 -12.73 -21.28
CA VAL A 680 0.15 -13.92 -22.01
C VAL A 680 -0.64 -14.05 -23.31
N PRO A 681 0.01 -14.32 -24.46
CA PRO A 681 -0.70 -14.53 -25.73
C PRO A 681 -1.60 -15.76 -25.64
N SER A 682 -2.78 -15.70 -26.27
CA SER A 682 -3.67 -16.84 -26.47
C SER A 682 -3.86 -17.11 -27.95
N THR A 683 -3.69 -18.36 -28.35
CA THR A 683 -4.26 -18.89 -29.59
C THR A 683 -5.78 -18.75 -29.60
N LEU A 684 -6.35 -18.54 -30.77
CA LEU A 684 -7.74 -18.88 -31.05
C LEU A 684 -7.71 -20.34 -31.53
N GLU A 685 -8.39 -21.22 -30.83
CA GLU A 685 -8.57 -22.63 -31.19
C GLU A 685 -9.83 -22.74 -32.10
N ASP A 686 -9.95 -23.82 -32.88
CA ASP A 686 -11.10 -24.00 -33.79
C ASP A 686 -12.44 -24.03 -33.04
N ASP A 687 -13.53 -23.66 -33.73
CA ASP A 687 -14.89 -23.59 -33.15
C ASP A 687 -15.50 -24.99 -32.96
N ILE A 688 -14.97 -25.72 -31.98
CA ILE A 688 -15.41 -27.07 -31.60
C ILE A 688 -16.37 -26.94 -30.41
N PRO A 689 -17.66 -27.34 -30.52
CA PRO A 689 -18.65 -27.25 -29.45
C PRO A 689 -18.47 -28.34 -28.37
N LEU A 690 -17.30 -28.37 -27.71
CA LEU A 690 -16.94 -29.25 -26.60
C LEU A 690 -16.96 -28.49 -25.27
N GLY A 691 -18.13 -28.17 -24.72
CA GLY A 691 -18.19 -27.42 -23.46
C GLY A 691 -19.42 -27.62 -22.61
N VAL A 692 -19.21 -27.76 -21.30
CA VAL A 692 -20.24 -27.56 -20.27
C VAL A 692 -20.60 -26.09 -20.25
N ASN A 693 -21.90 -25.73 -20.29
CA ASN A 693 -22.29 -24.33 -20.10
C ASN A 693 -22.08 -23.92 -18.62
N ILE A 694 -20.94 -23.30 -18.37
CA ILE A 694 -20.54 -22.78 -17.05
C ILE A 694 -21.53 -21.73 -16.55
N THR A 695 -22.16 -20.96 -17.45
CA THR A 695 -23.12 -19.91 -17.07
C THR A 695 -24.31 -20.52 -16.34
N ASP A 696 -24.97 -21.49 -16.96
CA ASP A 696 -26.17 -22.14 -16.42
C ASP A 696 -25.84 -22.96 -15.17
N LYS A 697 -24.67 -23.61 -15.14
CA LYS A 697 -24.19 -24.34 -13.96
C LYS A 697 -23.94 -23.41 -12.78
N LEU A 698 -23.30 -22.26 -13.01
CA LEU A 698 -23.10 -21.25 -11.96
C LEU A 698 -24.44 -20.63 -11.53
N ALA A 699 -25.36 -20.33 -12.46
CA ALA A 699 -26.68 -19.82 -12.10
C ALA A 699 -27.47 -20.82 -11.24
N GLY A 700 -27.50 -22.10 -11.62
CA GLY A 700 -28.12 -23.16 -10.82
C GLY A 700 -27.55 -23.27 -9.40
N LEU A 701 -26.22 -23.15 -9.26
CA LEU A 701 -25.55 -23.12 -7.96
C LEU A 701 -25.85 -21.82 -7.18
N TYR A 702 -25.85 -20.66 -7.85
CA TYR A 702 -26.09 -19.35 -7.26
C TYR A 702 -27.53 -19.21 -6.75
N ARG A 703 -28.52 -19.74 -7.48
CA ARG A 703 -29.92 -19.81 -7.05
C ARG A 703 -30.06 -20.61 -5.76
N ARG A 704 -29.35 -21.75 -5.67
CA ARG A 704 -29.32 -22.60 -4.47
C ARG A 704 -28.65 -21.91 -3.28
N ILE A 705 -27.57 -21.15 -3.49
CA ILE A 705 -26.91 -20.36 -2.43
C ILE A 705 -27.84 -19.23 -1.96
N HIS A 706 -28.47 -18.51 -2.89
CA HIS A 706 -29.36 -17.40 -2.57
C HIS A 706 -30.57 -17.82 -1.72
N ASN A 707 -31.11 -19.01 -2.02
CA ASN A 707 -32.26 -19.58 -1.32
C ASN A 707 -31.91 -20.25 0.02
N LEU A 708 -30.64 -20.25 0.46
CA LEU A 708 -30.28 -20.74 1.78
C LEU A 708 -30.88 -19.86 2.90
N PRO A 709 -31.25 -20.45 4.05
CA PRO A 709 -31.62 -19.67 5.24
C PRO A 709 -30.42 -18.94 5.83
N VAL A 710 -30.67 -18.05 6.79
CA VAL A 710 -29.62 -17.45 7.62
C VAL A 710 -29.01 -18.52 8.51
N ILE A 711 -27.70 -18.80 8.34
CA ILE A 711 -26.99 -19.86 9.08
C ILE A 711 -25.86 -19.25 9.92
N LYS A 712 -25.79 -19.65 11.20
CA LYS A 712 -24.63 -19.39 12.07
C LYS A 712 -23.70 -20.59 12.04
N TYR A 713 -22.59 -20.47 11.33
CA TYR A 713 -21.58 -21.51 11.25
C TYR A 713 -20.66 -21.49 12.47
N LYS A 714 -20.06 -22.64 12.78
CA LYS A 714 -19.01 -22.84 13.78
C LYS A 714 -17.94 -23.75 13.22
N LEU A 715 -16.70 -23.62 13.69
CA LEU A 715 -15.64 -24.55 13.35
C LEU A 715 -15.81 -25.88 14.09
N SER A 716 -15.47 -26.99 13.45
CA SER A 716 -15.24 -28.26 14.17
C SER A 716 -14.05 -28.12 15.14
N HIS A 717 -13.95 -28.98 16.16
CA HIS A 717 -12.82 -28.92 17.10
C HIS A 717 -11.47 -29.06 16.37
N GLN A 718 -11.39 -29.95 15.36
CA GLN A 718 -10.19 -30.14 14.55
C GLN A 718 -9.90 -28.92 13.65
N ALA A 719 -10.94 -28.30 13.07
CA ALA A 719 -10.79 -27.07 12.29
C ALA A 719 -10.25 -25.91 13.16
N PHE A 720 -10.81 -25.73 14.36
CA PHE A 720 -10.32 -24.73 15.31
C PHE A 720 -8.88 -25.01 15.76
N LYS A 721 -8.52 -26.27 16.02
CA LYS A 721 -7.15 -26.66 16.38
C LYS A 721 -6.14 -26.48 15.25
N LEU A 722 -6.54 -26.63 13.99
CA LEU A 722 -5.70 -26.29 12.83
C LEU A 722 -5.55 -24.77 12.66
N TYR A 723 -6.62 -24.01 12.91
CA TYR A 723 -6.64 -22.55 12.80
C TYR A 723 -5.80 -21.84 13.87
N GLN A 724 -5.85 -22.31 15.12
CA GLN A 724 -5.24 -21.64 16.28
C GLN A 724 -3.72 -21.34 16.13
N PRO A 725 -2.85 -22.26 15.66
CA PRO A 725 -1.44 -21.94 15.39
C PRO A 725 -1.24 -20.90 14.28
N PHE A 726 -2.06 -20.94 13.21
CA PHE A 726 -2.00 -19.98 12.11
C PHE A 726 -2.44 -18.59 12.57
N TYR A 727 -3.52 -18.50 13.33
CA TYR A 727 -3.99 -17.29 14.01
C TYR A 727 -2.89 -16.67 14.88
N ASN A 728 -2.31 -17.45 15.79
CA ASN A 728 -1.24 -16.99 16.68
C ASN A 728 -0.02 -16.48 15.89
N ARG A 729 0.31 -17.10 14.75
CA ARG A 729 1.42 -16.65 13.89
C ARG A 729 1.09 -15.36 13.13
N LEU A 730 -0.15 -15.17 12.68
CA LEU A 730 -0.60 -13.90 12.10
C LEU A 730 -0.52 -12.77 13.14
N GLU A 731 -0.94 -13.02 14.39
CA GLU A 731 -0.84 -12.04 15.48
C GLU A 731 0.60 -11.67 15.85
N GLN A 732 1.51 -12.66 15.90
CA GLN A 732 2.94 -12.38 16.04
C GLN A 732 3.43 -11.45 14.91
N LEU A 733 3.12 -11.76 13.65
CA LEU A 733 3.54 -10.97 12.50
C LEU A 733 2.85 -9.58 12.45
N ARG A 734 1.61 -9.45 12.92
CA ARG A 734 0.92 -8.17 13.09
C ARG A 734 1.65 -7.24 14.06
N VAL A 735 2.37 -7.78 15.05
CA VAL A 735 3.16 -6.99 16.01
C VAL A 735 4.59 -6.77 15.51
N SER A 736 5.30 -7.83 15.09
CA SER A 736 6.75 -7.78 14.85
C SER A 736 7.18 -7.33 13.46
N HIS A 737 6.32 -7.39 12.43
CA HIS A 737 6.76 -7.16 11.06
C HIS A 737 7.09 -5.68 10.79
N PRO A 738 8.26 -5.33 10.22
CA PRO A 738 8.69 -3.94 10.10
C PRO A 738 7.74 -3.10 9.24
N LEU A 739 7.36 -3.62 8.06
CA LEU A 739 6.50 -2.94 7.09
C LEU A 739 5.04 -2.79 7.61
N PRO A 740 4.52 -1.56 7.82
CA PRO A 740 3.20 -1.35 8.43
C PRO A 740 2.02 -1.86 7.61
N GLY A 741 2.06 -1.77 6.28
CA GLY A 741 1.03 -2.31 5.40
C GLY A 741 0.87 -3.82 5.55
N LEU A 742 1.98 -4.57 5.64
CA LEU A 742 1.92 -6.00 5.88
C LEU A 742 1.42 -6.33 7.30
N ARG A 743 1.72 -5.50 8.32
CA ARG A 743 1.05 -5.63 9.64
C ARG A 743 -0.47 -5.49 9.54
N ALA A 744 -0.98 -4.55 8.76
CA ALA A 744 -2.42 -4.40 8.50
C ALA A 744 -3.01 -5.61 7.73
N VAL A 745 -2.25 -6.19 6.79
CA VAL A 745 -2.65 -7.40 6.04
C VAL A 745 -2.76 -8.62 6.96
N TYR A 746 -1.78 -8.87 7.84
CA TYR A 746 -1.86 -9.96 8.81
C TYR A 746 -3.07 -9.77 9.78
N ALA A 747 -3.34 -8.52 10.19
CA ALA A 747 -4.51 -8.12 10.99
C ALA A 747 -5.88 -8.26 10.28
N LYS A 748 -5.91 -8.63 9.00
CA LYS A 748 -7.14 -8.91 8.25
C LYS A 748 -7.19 -10.34 7.70
N ALA A 749 -6.04 -10.97 7.51
CA ALA A 749 -5.90 -12.38 7.19
C ALA A 749 -6.57 -13.30 8.24
N GLU A 750 -6.49 -12.96 9.54
CA GLU A 750 -7.11 -13.73 10.63
C GLU A 750 -8.60 -13.98 10.39
N GLY A 751 -9.39 -12.93 10.19
CA GLY A 751 -10.80 -13.04 9.86
C GLY A 751 -11.05 -13.58 8.45
N TYR A 752 -10.18 -13.28 7.48
CA TYR A 752 -10.36 -13.70 6.08
C TYR A 752 -10.31 -15.22 5.87
N VAL A 753 -9.51 -15.97 6.64
CA VAL A 753 -9.56 -17.44 6.59
C VAL A 753 -10.97 -17.94 6.90
N GLY A 754 -11.65 -17.36 7.89
CA GLY A 754 -13.04 -17.72 8.22
C GLY A 754 -14.02 -17.39 7.09
N ARG A 755 -13.84 -16.24 6.43
CA ARG A 755 -14.62 -15.82 5.26
C ARG A 755 -14.45 -16.80 4.09
N LEU A 756 -13.21 -17.20 3.80
CA LEU A 756 -12.89 -18.18 2.76
C LEU A 756 -13.47 -19.57 3.10
N ALA A 757 -13.24 -20.07 4.32
CA ALA A 757 -13.70 -21.39 4.76
C ALA A 757 -15.23 -21.54 4.67
N MET A 758 -16.00 -20.51 5.03
CA MET A 758 -17.46 -20.52 4.94
C MET A 758 -17.97 -20.52 3.48
N ASN A 759 -17.34 -19.77 2.58
CA ASN A 759 -17.71 -19.79 1.16
C ASN A 759 -17.33 -21.11 0.47
N LEU A 760 -16.15 -21.67 0.79
CA LEU A 760 -15.75 -23.01 0.33
C LEU A 760 -16.69 -24.10 0.84
N HIS A 761 -17.04 -24.08 2.13
CA HIS A 761 -17.96 -25.04 2.75
C HIS A 761 -19.31 -25.10 2.02
N VAL A 762 -19.93 -23.95 1.77
CA VAL A 762 -21.22 -23.89 1.05
C VAL A 762 -21.09 -24.37 -0.40
N LEU A 763 -19.99 -24.08 -1.09
CA LEU A 763 -19.73 -24.59 -2.45
C LEU A 763 -19.59 -26.12 -2.48
N HIS A 764 -18.82 -26.70 -1.55
CA HIS A 764 -18.62 -28.16 -1.46
C HIS A 764 -19.91 -28.90 -1.13
N GLU A 765 -20.67 -28.43 -0.14
CA GLU A 765 -21.89 -29.11 0.28
C GLU A 765 -22.99 -29.05 -0.79
N LEU A 766 -23.18 -27.89 -1.44
CA LEU A 766 -24.20 -27.75 -2.48
C LEU A 766 -23.86 -28.53 -3.76
N GLU A 767 -22.61 -28.53 -4.23
CA GLU A 767 -22.21 -29.33 -5.40
C GLU A 767 -22.32 -30.84 -5.13
N CYS A 768 -22.17 -31.29 -3.89
CA CYS A 768 -22.51 -32.66 -3.48
C CYS A 768 -24.01 -32.90 -3.23
N ASN A 769 -24.89 -31.97 -3.59
CA ASN A 769 -26.34 -32.01 -3.38
C ASN A 769 -26.79 -32.19 -1.92
N ARG A 770 -25.96 -31.75 -0.96
CA ARG A 770 -26.31 -31.65 0.46
C ARG A 770 -26.72 -30.23 0.83
N THR A 771 -27.40 -30.08 1.97
CA THR A 771 -27.57 -28.80 2.67
C THR A 771 -26.34 -28.53 3.53
N PRO A 772 -25.72 -27.33 3.51
CA PRO A 772 -24.54 -27.06 4.31
C PRO A 772 -24.79 -27.18 5.82
N ASP A 773 -24.04 -28.04 6.51
CA ASP A 773 -24.06 -28.11 7.98
C ASP A 773 -23.51 -26.81 8.58
N SER A 774 -24.11 -26.37 9.70
CA SER A 774 -23.55 -25.41 10.65
C SER A 774 -22.08 -25.66 11.03
N VAL A 775 -21.58 -26.89 10.97
CA VAL A 775 -20.19 -27.24 11.29
C VAL A 775 -19.30 -27.21 10.05
N ILE A 776 -18.30 -26.33 10.05
CA ILE A 776 -17.25 -26.32 9.03
C ILE A 776 -16.15 -27.35 9.42
N PRO A 777 -15.82 -28.34 8.56
CA PRO A 777 -14.83 -29.37 8.83
C PRO A 777 -13.39 -28.86 8.65
N VAL A 778 -12.40 -29.69 9.02
CA VAL A 778 -10.98 -29.29 9.03
C VAL A 778 -10.39 -29.14 7.62
N GLU A 779 -10.98 -29.79 6.62
CA GLU A 779 -10.65 -29.72 5.19
C GLU A 779 -10.85 -28.31 4.65
N ARG A 780 -12.07 -27.77 4.79
CA ARG A 780 -12.41 -26.40 4.37
C ARG A 780 -11.56 -25.33 5.08
N MET A 781 -11.14 -25.60 6.31
CA MET A 781 -10.22 -24.73 7.06
C MET A 781 -8.79 -24.80 6.52
N ARG A 782 -8.28 -26.00 6.20
CA ARG A 782 -6.97 -26.22 5.56
C ARG A 782 -6.89 -25.50 4.23
N GLU A 783 -7.89 -25.71 3.37
CA GLU A 783 -8.06 -25.04 2.08
C GLU A 783 -8.06 -23.51 2.23
N ALA A 784 -8.82 -22.97 3.17
CA ALA A 784 -8.86 -21.52 3.43
C ALA A 784 -7.54 -20.93 3.94
N ILE A 785 -6.75 -21.70 4.71
CA ILE A 785 -5.42 -21.29 5.18
C ILE A 785 -4.43 -21.23 4.00
N GLU A 786 -4.43 -22.23 3.10
CA GLU A 786 -3.56 -22.21 1.92
C GLU A 786 -3.95 -21.10 0.92
N LEU A 787 -5.24 -20.85 0.70
CA LEU A 787 -5.68 -19.67 -0.07
C LEU A 787 -5.23 -18.36 0.59
N MET A 788 -5.34 -18.22 1.91
CA MET A 788 -4.91 -17.00 2.59
C MET A 788 -3.38 -16.80 2.52
N LYS A 789 -2.59 -17.88 2.60
CA LYS A 789 -1.14 -17.84 2.34
C LYS A 789 -0.83 -17.36 0.93
N PHE A 790 -1.54 -17.87 -0.09
CA PHE A 790 -1.41 -17.39 -1.47
C PHE A 790 -1.71 -15.88 -1.59
N PHE A 791 -2.84 -15.42 -1.03
CA PHE A 791 -3.19 -13.99 -1.07
C PHE A 791 -2.19 -13.09 -0.31
N ILE A 792 -1.65 -13.54 0.82
CA ILE A 792 -0.52 -12.87 1.50
C ILE A 792 0.71 -12.83 0.58
N GLY A 793 1.01 -13.90 -0.14
CA GLY A 793 2.05 -13.96 -1.17
C GLY A 793 1.85 -12.89 -2.25
N GLN A 794 0.65 -12.82 -2.84
CA GLN A 794 0.31 -11.80 -3.85
C GLN A 794 0.50 -10.37 -3.32
N VAL A 795 0.14 -10.10 -2.06
CA VAL A 795 0.37 -8.78 -1.43
C VAL A 795 1.86 -8.48 -1.22
N ARG A 796 2.68 -9.48 -0.85
CA ARG A 796 4.14 -9.31 -0.73
C ARG A 796 4.80 -8.98 -2.08
N LEU A 797 4.35 -9.60 -3.18
CA LEU A 797 4.80 -9.25 -4.53
C LEU A 797 4.44 -7.79 -4.88
N ILE A 798 3.23 -7.36 -4.53
CA ILE A 798 2.78 -5.99 -4.78
C ILE A 798 3.66 -5.01 -3.98
N HIS A 799 3.93 -5.28 -2.70
CA HIS A 799 4.88 -4.55 -1.86
C HIS A 799 6.27 -4.43 -2.52
N ALA A 800 6.91 -5.56 -2.83
CA ALA A 800 8.22 -5.61 -3.49
C ALA A 800 8.22 -4.82 -4.82
N SER A 801 7.10 -4.79 -5.54
CA SER A 801 6.97 -4.04 -6.79
C SER A 801 6.76 -2.52 -6.62
N VAL A 802 6.59 -2.02 -5.38
CA VAL A 802 6.32 -0.61 -5.02
C VAL A 802 7.44 -0.02 -4.13
N GLU A 803 8.17 -0.83 -3.36
CA GLU A 803 9.25 -0.37 -2.51
C GLU A 803 10.49 0.03 -3.32
N ASP A 804 10.77 1.34 -3.35
CA ASP A 804 11.94 1.95 -4.00
C ASP A 804 13.15 2.05 -3.04
N GLY A 805 13.35 1.04 -2.18
CA GLY A 805 14.40 1.00 -1.16
C GLY A 805 15.56 0.05 -1.50
N ASP A 806 16.63 0.08 -0.70
CA ASP A 806 17.93 -0.55 -0.97
C ASP A 806 17.94 -2.10 -1.01
N SER A 807 16.80 -2.79 -0.90
CA SER A 807 16.73 -4.25 -1.02
C SER A 807 16.92 -4.71 -2.47
N ILE A 808 17.86 -5.64 -2.67
CA ILE A 808 18.20 -6.17 -4.00
C ILE A 808 17.15 -7.20 -4.46
N ALA A 809 16.42 -7.82 -3.54
CA ALA A 809 15.52 -8.95 -3.82
C ALA A 809 14.40 -8.63 -4.85
N PRO A 810 13.66 -7.50 -4.77
CA PRO A 810 12.67 -7.15 -5.79
C PRO A 810 13.27 -6.91 -7.18
N HIS A 811 14.51 -6.42 -7.24
CA HIS A 811 15.21 -6.18 -8.49
C HIS A 811 15.65 -7.49 -9.16
N ILE A 812 16.11 -8.47 -8.38
CA ILE A 812 16.39 -9.84 -8.87
C ILE A 812 15.11 -10.49 -9.40
N GLN A 813 13.99 -10.41 -8.66
CA GLN A 813 12.71 -10.94 -9.13
C GLN A 813 12.27 -10.32 -10.47
N LYS A 814 12.46 -9.01 -10.65
CA LYS A 814 12.17 -8.31 -11.91
C LYS A 814 13.04 -8.78 -13.08
N VAL A 815 14.31 -9.11 -12.83
CA VAL A 815 15.22 -9.69 -13.85
C VAL A 815 14.74 -11.10 -14.26
N ILE A 816 14.33 -11.92 -13.29
CA ILE A 816 13.78 -13.26 -13.54
C ILE A 816 12.48 -13.17 -14.35
N GLU A 817 11.53 -12.32 -13.94
CA GLU A 817 10.24 -12.17 -14.64
C GLU A 817 10.43 -11.63 -16.07
N LEU A 818 11.32 -10.66 -16.30
CA LEU A 818 11.57 -10.12 -17.64
C LEU A 818 12.10 -11.20 -18.60
N SER A 819 12.97 -12.08 -18.12
CA SER A 819 13.45 -13.23 -18.92
C SER A 819 12.34 -14.25 -19.17
N LYS A 820 11.53 -14.60 -18.16
CA LYS A 820 10.37 -15.50 -18.33
C LYS A 820 9.33 -14.92 -19.31
N ARG A 821 9.06 -13.61 -19.26
CA ARG A 821 8.16 -12.89 -20.18
C ARG A 821 8.64 -13.00 -21.63
N LYS A 822 9.95 -12.84 -21.88
CA LYS A 822 10.53 -13.06 -23.21
C LYS A 822 10.37 -14.51 -23.71
N GLN A 823 10.60 -15.51 -22.85
CA GLN A 823 10.42 -16.92 -23.19
C GLN A 823 8.96 -17.22 -23.59
N LEU A 824 7.99 -16.69 -22.86
CA LEU A 824 6.55 -16.82 -23.16
C LEU A 824 6.13 -16.06 -24.45
N GLY A 825 6.87 -15.02 -24.85
CA GLY A 825 6.68 -14.31 -26.11
C GLY A 825 7.32 -14.98 -27.34
N GLY A 826 7.94 -16.16 -27.18
CA GLY A 826 8.66 -16.85 -28.26
C GLY A 826 10.07 -16.33 -28.53
N GLU A 827 10.57 -15.35 -27.77
CA GLU A 827 11.99 -14.97 -27.80
C GLU A 827 12.85 -16.03 -27.09
N THR A 828 14.15 -16.04 -27.38
CA THR A 828 15.12 -16.99 -26.79
C THR A 828 15.21 -16.94 -25.25
N GLY A 829 14.70 -15.88 -24.62
CA GLY A 829 14.70 -15.65 -23.17
C GLY A 829 15.91 -14.90 -22.63
N TRP A 830 16.98 -14.73 -23.42
CA TRP A 830 18.18 -14.02 -22.99
C TRP A 830 17.92 -12.50 -22.90
N ILE A 831 18.29 -11.91 -21.76
CA ILE A 831 18.19 -10.47 -21.51
C ILE A 831 19.56 -9.87 -21.17
N LYS A 832 19.79 -8.64 -21.64
CA LYS A 832 20.98 -7.83 -21.34
C LYS A 832 20.63 -6.77 -20.30
N ALA A 833 21.66 -6.17 -19.70
CA ALA A 833 21.49 -4.99 -18.86
C ALA A 833 20.64 -3.90 -19.54
N LYS A 834 20.77 -3.73 -20.87
CA LYS A 834 19.96 -2.81 -21.68
C LYS A 834 18.46 -3.16 -21.66
N ASP A 835 18.07 -4.44 -21.69
CA ASP A 835 16.65 -4.84 -21.61
C ASP A 835 16.05 -4.47 -20.24
N VAL A 836 16.78 -4.72 -19.15
CA VAL A 836 16.37 -4.36 -17.77
C VAL A 836 16.28 -2.84 -17.60
N GLN A 837 17.21 -2.09 -18.18
CA GLN A 837 17.16 -0.63 -18.24
C GLN A 837 15.95 -0.11 -19.03
N LEU A 838 15.67 -0.69 -20.20
CA LEU A 838 14.54 -0.27 -21.04
C LEU A 838 13.20 -0.55 -20.36
N ASN A 839 13.07 -1.69 -19.68
CA ASN A 839 11.90 -2.07 -18.88
C ASN A 839 11.87 -1.42 -17.48
N SER A 840 12.55 -0.29 -17.31
CA SER A 840 12.57 0.52 -16.08
C SER A 840 12.27 1.99 -16.41
N THR A 841 11.50 2.65 -15.54
CA THR A 841 11.00 4.01 -15.79
C THR A 841 12.16 5.02 -15.86
N ARG A 842 11.96 6.12 -16.59
CA ARG A 842 13.03 7.09 -16.92
C ARG A 842 13.80 7.61 -15.70
N ASN A 843 13.12 7.75 -14.55
CA ASN A 843 13.68 8.29 -13.32
C ASN A 843 14.19 7.19 -12.36
N LYS A 844 14.02 5.91 -12.70
CA LYS A 844 14.41 4.72 -11.91
C LYS A 844 15.09 3.67 -12.79
N ARG A 845 15.90 4.13 -13.74
CA ARG A 845 16.65 3.27 -14.65
C ARG A 845 17.99 2.93 -14.01
N PRO A 846 18.28 1.64 -13.71
CA PRO A 846 19.57 1.26 -13.12
C PRO A 846 20.72 1.57 -14.07
N SER A 847 21.93 1.67 -13.53
CA SER A 847 23.15 1.63 -14.35
C SER A 847 23.31 0.25 -15.03
N PRO A 848 24.14 0.15 -16.08
CA PRO A 848 24.47 -1.13 -16.67
C PRO A 848 25.19 -2.10 -15.70
N ASN A 849 25.77 -1.59 -14.60
CA ASN A 849 26.49 -2.42 -13.62
C ASN A 849 25.54 -3.01 -12.58
N GLU A 850 24.60 -2.25 -12.02
CA GLU A 850 23.58 -2.77 -11.09
C GLU A 850 22.72 -3.84 -11.78
N ALA A 851 22.26 -3.57 -13.00
CA ALA A 851 21.50 -4.54 -13.79
C ALA A 851 22.28 -5.83 -14.08
N ARG A 852 23.62 -5.79 -14.16
CA ARG A 852 24.46 -7.00 -14.25
C ARG A 852 24.67 -7.68 -12.90
N ASN A 853 24.80 -6.92 -11.82
CA ASN A 853 24.92 -7.48 -10.47
C ASN A 853 23.67 -8.31 -10.13
N TRP A 854 22.47 -7.77 -10.40
CA TRP A 854 21.21 -8.49 -10.21
C TRP A 854 21.10 -9.75 -11.08
N MET A 855 21.61 -9.72 -12.31
CA MET A 855 21.71 -10.91 -13.18
C MET A 855 22.65 -11.97 -12.60
N SER A 856 23.82 -11.56 -12.13
CA SER A 856 24.79 -12.49 -11.52
C SER A 856 24.24 -13.12 -10.25
N GLN A 857 23.60 -12.34 -9.38
CA GLN A 857 22.96 -12.84 -8.15
C GLN A 857 21.77 -13.77 -8.44
N ALA A 858 20.94 -13.43 -9.44
CA ALA A 858 19.85 -14.31 -9.88
C ALA A 858 20.35 -15.69 -10.34
N ALA A 859 21.54 -15.75 -10.97
CA ALA A 859 22.15 -16.99 -11.42
C ALA A 859 22.91 -17.74 -10.30
N SER A 860 23.62 -17.04 -9.41
CA SER A 860 24.31 -17.69 -8.28
C SER A 860 23.34 -18.33 -7.28
N LEU A 861 22.10 -17.80 -7.20
CA LEU A 861 20.99 -18.36 -6.44
C LEU A 861 20.19 -19.43 -7.21
N GLY A 862 20.66 -19.86 -8.39
CA GLY A 862 20.08 -20.98 -9.15
C GLY A 862 18.82 -20.65 -9.98
N TYR A 863 18.36 -19.41 -10.03
CA TYR A 863 17.14 -19.02 -10.76
C TYR A 863 17.35 -18.79 -12.26
N GLY A 864 18.56 -18.94 -12.77
CA GLY A 864 18.87 -18.83 -14.19
C GLY A 864 20.32 -19.15 -14.53
N THR A 865 20.66 -18.96 -15.81
CA THR A 865 22.00 -19.15 -16.37
C THR A 865 22.54 -17.84 -16.93
N LEU A 866 23.87 -17.69 -16.89
CA LEU A 866 24.60 -16.57 -17.49
C LEU A 866 25.28 -17.01 -18.78
N LYS A 867 25.50 -16.05 -19.67
CA LYS A 867 26.31 -16.23 -20.89
C LYS A 867 27.08 -14.94 -21.21
N GLY A 868 28.34 -15.08 -21.60
CA GLY A 868 29.22 -13.95 -21.89
C GLY A 868 29.64 -13.18 -20.64
N GLU A 869 30.42 -12.13 -20.83
CA GLU A 869 31.10 -11.40 -19.74
C GLU A 869 31.03 -9.88 -19.93
N GLY A 870 31.17 -9.13 -18.83
CA GLY A 870 31.23 -7.66 -18.86
C GLY A 870 30.06 -7.04 -19.61
N ILE A 871 30.35 -6.22 -20.63
CA ILE A 871 29.30 -5.58 -21.45
C ILE A 871 28.47 -6.56 -22.30
N ARG A 872 28.92 -7.82 -22.44
CA ARG A 872 28.23 -8.90 -23.18
C ARG A 872 27.49 -9.88 -22.27
N LEU A 873 27.42 -9.64 -20.96
CA LEU A 873 26.69 -10.50 -20.02
C LEU A 873 25.19 -10.53 -20.39
N GLU A 874 24.70 -11.74 -20.64
CA GLU A 874 23.31 -12.11 -20.90
C GLU A 874 22.84 -13.04 -19.78
N PHE A 875 21.60 -12.88 -19.31
CA PHE A 875 20.95 -13.78 -18.35
C PHE A 875 19.71 -14.44 -18.96
N LYS A 876 19.47 -15.71 -18.62
CA LYS A 876 18.22 -16.41 -18.93
C LYS A 876 17.70 -17.13 -17.67
N ALA A 877 16.48 -16.79 -17.26
CA ALA A 877 15.79 -17.44 -16.15
C ALA A 877 15.48 -18.91 -16.48
N ASN A 878 15.56 -19.75 -15.46
CA ASN A 878 15.16 -21.14 -15.56
C ASN A 878 13.64 -21.24 -15.71
N THR A 879 13.20 -21.90 -16.76
CA THR A 879 11.82 -22.35 -16.95
C THR A 879 11.73 -23.77 -16.43
N GLN A 880 11.14 -23.96 -15.24
CA GLN A 880 10.47 -25.22 -14.95
C GLN A 880 9.43 -25.45 -16.05
N LYS A 881 9.23 -26.70 -16.46
CA LYS A 881 8.11 -27.03 -17.33
C LYS A 881 6.83 -26.70 -16.58
N VAL A 882 5.99 -25.86 -17.19
CA VAL A 882 4.55 -25.94 -16.92
C VAL A 882 4.14 -27.26 -17.58
N ASP A 883 3.74 -28.24 -16.79
CA ASP A 883 3.41 -29.57 -17.33
C ASP A 883 2.18 -29.47 -18.24
N THR A 884 2.41 -29.59 -19.54
CA THR A 884 1.39 -29.99 -20.49
C THR A 884 0.86 -31.35 -20.08
N VAL A 885 -0.41 -31.42 -19.70
CA VAL A 885 -1.04 -32.62 -19.12
C VAL A 885 -1.03 -33.76 -20.13
N ASP A 886 -0.06 -34.67 -20.00
CA ASP A 886 -0.04 -35.93 -20.72
C ASP A 886 -0.97 -36.93 -20.01
N ASN A 887 -1.98 -37.44 -20.73
CA ASN A 887 -3.06 -38.26 -20.18
C ASN A 887 -2.61 -39.72 -19.95
N GLY A 888 -1.56 -39.90 -19.15
CA GLY A 888 -0.85 -41.17 -18.94
C GLY A 888 -1.06 -41.78 -17.54
N ARG A 889 -2.21 -42.43 -17.31
CA ARG A 889 -2.52 -43.16 -16.07
C ARG A 889 -1.42 -44.21 -15.74
N ARG A 890 -0.56 -43.95 -14.76
CA ARG A 890 0.42 -44.91 -14.22
C ARG A 890 0.10 -45.32 -12.78
N LYS A 891 0.62 -46.48 -12.40
CA LYS A 891 0.22 -47.24 -11.21
C LYS A 891 0.90 -46.73 -9.94
N VAL A 892 0.28 -47.06 -8.81
CA VAL A 892 0.97 -47.17 -7.52
C VAL A 892 1.90 -48.38 -7.60
N ASP A 893 3.21 -48.14 -7.49
CA ASP A 893 4.23 -49.14 -7.18
C ASP A 893 5.15 -48.55 -6.08
N SER A 894 5.77 -49.40 -5.26
CA SER A 894 6.18 -49.04 -3.90
C SER A 894 7.62 -48.58 -3.72
N VAL A 895 7.79 -47.43 -3.04
CA VAL A 895 8.93 -47.05 -2.18
C VAL A 895 10.33 -46.95 -2.82
N SER A 896 10.85 -45.73 -2.84
CA SER A 896 12.18 -45.43 -2.26
C SER A 896 12.09 -44.14 -1.44
N THR A 897 12.82 -44.05 -0.33
CA THR A 897 12.71 -42.95 0.64
C THR A 897 13.89 -42.00 0.57
N ASN A 898 13.61 -40.75 0.20
CA ASN A 898 14.28 -39.48 0.54
C ASN A 898 13.59 -38.41 -0.36
N GLU A 899 13.24 -37.20 0.08
CA GLU A 899 13.62 -36.48 1.31
C GLU A 899 12.37 -36.14 2.14
N SER A 900 12.43 -36.34 3.46
CA SER A 900 11.41 -35.81 4.39
C SER A 900 11.77 -34.38 4.79
N ILE A 901 10.88 -33.42 4.55
CA ILE A 901 11.01 -32.07 5.13
C ILE A 901 10.92 -32.21 6.65
N ASP A 902 12.00 -31.84 7.34
CA ASP A 902 12.14 -32.05 8.78
C ASP A 902 11.32 -31.03 9.60
N ILE A 903 10.35 -31.54 10.34
CA ILE A 903 9.45 -30.76 11.21
C ILE A 903 10.02 -30.63 12.64
N SER A 904 11.14 -31.30 12.96
CA SER A 904 11.72 -31.34 14.31
C SER A 904 12.52 -30.08 14.72
N SER A 905 12.83 -29.19 13.77
CA SER A 905 13.59 -27.95 14.02
C SER A 905 12.88 -26.90 14.89
N PHE A 906 11.60 -27.09 15.23
CA PHE A 906 10.79 -26.17 16.03
C PHE A 906 10.52 -26.67 17.46
N GLN A 907 11.59 -26.85 18.25
CA GLN A 907 11.47 -26.98 19.71
C GLN A 907 12.48 -26.09 20.46
N GLN A 908 11.96 -25.36 21.44
CA GLN A 908 12.70 -24.45 22.29
C GLN A 908 13.56 -25.26 23.29
N LYS A 909 14.85 -24.95 23.41
CA LYS A 909 15.70 -25.56 24.44
C LYS A 909 15.24 -25.13 25.84
N VAL A 910 14.53 -26.03 26.51
CA VAL A 910 14.49 -26.12 27.98
C VAL A 910 15.43 -27.26 28.37
N ASP A 911 16.22 -27.07 29.42
CA ASP A 911 17.24 -28.05 29.79
C ASP A 911 16.69 -29.36 30.40
N LYS A 912 17.55 -30.38 30.36
CA LYS A 912 17.24 -31.80 30.61
C LYS A 912 16.93 -32.14 32.07
N VAL A 913 16.16 -33.22 32.28
CA VAL A 913 16.56 -34.34 33.17
C VAL A 913 16.10 -35.69 32.56
N ASP A 914 17.07 -36.59 32.41
CA ASP A 914 17.11 -38.06 32.37
C ASP A 914 16.01 -38.95 31.73
N THR A 915 16.48 -39.68 30.71
CA THR A 915 16.23 -41.08 30.30
C THR A 915 15.16 -41.94 31.02
N TYR A 916 14.38 -42.68 30.23
CA TYR A 916 14.59 -44.14 30.04
C TYR A 916 13.99 -44.64 28.71
N SER A 917 14.42 -45.82 28.27
CA SER A 917 14.00 -46.56 27.07
C SER A 917 14.12 -48.09 27.37
N PRO A 918 13.64 -49.05 26.56
CA PRO A 918 13.08 -48.94 25.21
C PRO A 918 11.90 -49.92 24.88
N THR A 919 11.67 -50.16 23.58
CA THR A 919 11.25 -51.44 22.94
C THR A 919 9.79 -51.97 22.93
N LEU A 920 9.19 -51.84 21.73
CA LEU A 920 8.76 -52.92 20.81
C LEU A 920 7.33 -53.53 20.84
N CYS A 921 6.91 -53.94 19.63
CA CYS A 921 5.90 -54.97 19.26
C CYS A 921 4.38 -54.74 19.47
N SER A 922 3.80 -53.94 18.57
CA SER A 922 2.89 -54.40 17.49
C SER A 922 1.73 -55.40 17.74
N ASN A 923 0.56 -55.03 17.18
CA ASN A 923 -0.48 -55.84 16.51
C ASN A 923 -1.72 -56.37 17.28
N LEU A 924 -2.85 -56.32 16.55
CA LEU A 924 -4.08 -57.15 16.65
C LEU A 924 -5.09 -56.94 17.82
N GLY A 925 -5.82 -55.82 17.77
CA GLY A 925 -7.29 -55.78 17.59
C GLY A 925 -8.29 -56.41 18.61
N VAL A 926 -9.57 -56.45 18.20
CA VAL A 926 -10.74 -57.14 18.80
C VAL A 926 -11.54 -56.41 19.93
N VAL A 927 -12.63 -55.73 19.51
CA VAL A 927 -14.07 -55.89 19.90
C VAL A 927 -14.56 -55.74 21.39
N GLU A 928 -15.51 -54.80 21.57
CA GLU A 928 -16.69 -54.72 22.51
C GLU A 928 -16.61 -54.49 24.05
N SER A 929 -17.76 -53.99 24.57
CA SER A 929 -18.23 -53.79 25.97
C SER A 929 -17.45 -52.79 26.85
N GLN A 930 -18.03 -51.73 27.47
CA GLN A 930 -19.26 -51.50 28.28
C GLN A 930 -19.14 -51.90 29.77
N ILE A 931 -19.88 -51.20 30.67
CA ILE A 931 -20.12 -51.49 32.13
C ILE A 931 -18.88 -51.19 33.05
N VAL A 932 -18.92 -50.58 34.26
CA VAL A 932 -19.91 -49.87 35.16
C VAL A 932 -19.10 -49.33 36.40
N ASP A 933 -19.41 -48.27 37.18
CA ASP A 933 -20.29 -47.07 37.06
C ASP A 933 -20.08 -46.04 38.24
N ILE A 934 -20.83 -44.91 38.24
CA ILE A 934 -21.54 -44.17 39.35
C ILE A 934 -21.09 -44.32 40.85
N PRO A 935 -21.15 -43.29 41.78
CA PRO A 935 -21.27 -41.80 41.71
C PRO A 935 -20.38 -41.03 42.80
N PRO A 936 -20.79 -39.95 43.57
CA PRO A 936 -20.81 -38.50 43.26
C PRO A 936 -20.25 -37.51 44.38
N THR A 937 -20.48 -36.18 44.22
CA THR A 937 -20.46 -35.06 45.23
C THR A 937 -19.08 -34.63 45.82
N ILE A 938 -18.81 -33.43 46.40
CA ILE A 938 -19.58 -32.28 46.98
C ILE A 938 -18.91 -30.94 46.52
N VAL A 939 -19.60 -29.94 45.91
CA VAL A 939 -20.20 -28.65 46.42
C VAL A 939 -19.25 -27.57 47.06
N ASP A 940 -19.18 -26.41 46.37
CA ASP A 940 -18.99 -24.97 46.69
C ASP A 940 -17.80 -24.32 47.49
N ASP A 941 -17.30 -23.21 46.87
CA ASP A 941 -16.72 -21.92 47.35
C ASP A 941 -16.10 -21.70 48.75
N TRP A 942 -14.91 -21.04 48.77
CA TRP A 942 -14.70 -19.85 49.64
C TRP A 942 -13.53 -18.92 49.19
N ILE A 943 -13.35 -17.79 49.90
CA ILE A 943 -12.44 -16.65 49.57
C ILE A 943 -11.65 -16.14 50.80
N CYS A 944 -10.45 -15.57 50.56
CA CYS A 944 -9.64 -14.64 51.40
C CYS A 944 -8.72 -15.13 52.55
N LYS A 945 -7.51 -14.50 52.60
CA LYS A 945 -6.61 -14.07 53.73
C LYS A 945 -5.12 -14.38 53.44
N THR A 946 -4.12 -13.47 53.40
CA THR A 946 -3.59 -12.32 54.22
C THR A 946 -2.52 -12.69 55.26
N VAL A 947 -1.40 -11.94 55.27
CA VAL A 947 -0.34 -11.69 56.29
C VAL A 947 0.81 -10.98 55.53
N GLU A 948 1.63 -10.01 55.95
CA GLU A 948 1.76 -8.99 57.02
C GLU A 948 3.29 -8.76 57.23
N ASN A 949 3.81 -7.51 57.21
CA ASN A 949 4.71 -6.96 58.27
C ASN A 949 5.23 -5.51 58.06
N GLU A 950 5.84 -4.99 59.14
CA GLU A 950 6.21 -3.62 59.55
C GLU A 950 7.38 -2.93 58.77
N GLY A 951 7.72 -1.62 58.91
CA GLY A 951 7.06 -0.48 59.60
C GLY A 951 7.95 0.79 59.82
N LEU A 952 7.33 1.98 59.97
CA LEU A 952 7.84 3.33 60.37
C LEU A 952 8.93 4.01 59.48
N LEU A 953 9.13 5.35 59.40
CA LEU A 953 8.89 6.51 60.30
C LEU A 953 8.35 7.81 59.61
N CYS A 954 7.53 8.57 60.35
CA CYS A 954 7.31 10.05 60.43
C CYS A 954 7.36 11.00 59.18
N LEU A 955 6.25 11.65 58.75
CA LEU A 955 5.65 12.97 59.19
C LEU A 955 6.11 14.21 58.35
N PRO A 956 5.35 15.36 58.24
CA PRO A 956 3.93 15.65 58.56
C PRO A 956 3.10 16.53 57.56
N ASN A 957 1.82 16.18 57.36
CA ASN A 957 0.57 17.00 57.37
C ASN A 957 0.25 18.23 56.45
N ASP A 958 -1.06 18.61 56.50
CA ASP A 958 -1.75 19.87 56.12
C ASP A 958 -2.08 20.13 54.61
N GLN A 959 -3.30 20.53 54.16
CA GLN A 959 -4.55 21.00 54.82
C GLN A 959 -5.88 20.46 54.21
N ILE A 960 -7.02 20.78 54.86
CA ILE A 960 -8.45 20.44 54.58
C ILE A 960 -9.27 21.76 54.68
N PRO A 961 -10.22 22.14 53.78
CA PRO A 961 -11.67 21.72 53.76
C PRO A 961 -12.26 21.51 52.32
N LYS A 962 -13.41 20.86 52.04
CA LYS A 962 -14.76 20.60 52.64
C LYS A 962 -15.91 21.56 52.20
N LEU A 963 -17.14 20.99 52.22
CA LEU A 963 -18.50 21.48 51.87
C LEU A 963 -18.89 21.49 50.36
N SER A 964 -20.04 21.01 49.85
CA SER A 964 -21.34 20.43 50.32
C SER A 964 -22.59 21.34 50.32
N SER A 965 -23.63 20.99 49.54
CA SER A 965 -25.08 21.08 49.92
C SER A 965 -26.03 20.58 48.81
N THR A 966 -27.20 20.03 49.19
CA THR A 966 -28.41 19.85 48.34
C THR A 966 -29.42 20.98 48.57
N PRO A 967 -30.54 21.05 47.82
CA PRO A 967 -31.85 20.68 48.42
C PRO A 967 -32.84 19.99 47.44
N ALA A 968 -34.09 19.76 47.86
CA ALA A 968 -35.18 19.10 47.11
C ALA A 968 -36.58 19.51 47.64
N VAL A 969 -37.66 18.84 47.18
CA VAL A 969 -39.08 18.84 47.68
C VAL A 969 -39.97 19.99 47.15
N ASP A 970 -41.28 19.83 46.81
CA ASP A 970 -42.18 18.64 46.75
C ASP A 970 -42.67 18.37 45.29
N GLU A 971 -43.92 18.10 44.83
CA GLU A 971 -45.31 17.97 45.36
C GLU A 971 -46.04 16.74 44.74
N SER A 972 -47.17 16.31 45.34
CA SER A 972 -48.08 15.22 44.86
C SER A 972 -49.51 15.39 45.48
N PRO A 973 -50.59 14.63 45.14
CA PRO A 973 -50.76 13.34 44.43
C PRO A 973 -51.59 13.51 43.12
N THR A 974 -52.41 12.63 42.50
CA THR A 974 -53.15 11.36 42.77
C THR A 974 -53.36 10.56 41.46
N GLY A 975 -53.72 9.26 41.41
CA GLY A 975 -53.84 8.22 42.45
C GLY A 975 -54.61 6.97 41.96
N LEU A 976 -54.37 5.80 42.60
CA LEU A 976 -55.13 4.51 42.52
C LEU A 976 -55.17 3.78 41.13
N SER A 977 -55.14 2.44 41.00
CA SER A 977 -55.12 1.32 41.98
C SER A 977 -54.41 0.05 41.43
N THR A 978 -53.91 -0.78 42.34
CA THR A 978 -53.65 -2.25 42.26
C THR A 978 -54.81 -3.08 41.63
N ARG A 979 -54.70 -4.35 41.17
CA ARG A 979 -53.72 -5.49 41.24
C ARG A 979 -54.01 -6.46 40.02
N CYS A 980 -53.50 -7.70 39.80
CA CYS A 980 -52.73 -8.72 40.53
C CYS A 980 -52.01 -9.75 39.58
N LEU A 981 -51.41 -10.80 40.15
CA LEU A 981 -51.01 -12.11 39.54
C LEU A 981 -51.96 -13.24 40.06
N PRO A 982 -52.10 -14.46 39.47
CA PRO A 982 -51.08 -15.54 39.55
C PRO A 982 -51.04 -16.59 38.38
N SER A 983 -50.40 -17.73 38.63
CA SER A 983 -49.85 -18.76 37.72
C SER A 983 -50.48 -20.17 37.81
N THR A 984 -50.39 -20.97 36.74
CA THR A 984 -50.14 -22.45 36.67
C THR A 984 -49.69 -22.78 35.22
N PHE A 985 -48.71 -23.62 34.84
CA PHE A 985 -48.21 -24.97 35.24
C PHE A 985 -48.95 -26.19 34.62
N GLU A 986 -48.18 -27.28 34.40
CA GLU A 986 -48.50 -28.57 33.71
C GLU A 986 -48.64 -28.45 32.17
N GLU A 987 -47.96 -29.21 31.28
CA GLU A 987 -47.49 -30.63 31.15
C GLU A 987 -48.50 -31.62 30.56
N SER A 988 -48.18 -32.17 29.35
CA SER A 988 -48.40 -33.58 28.91
C SER A 988 -48.23 -33.75 27.37
N SER A 989 -48.14 -35.00 26.91
CA SER A 989 -48.02 -35.51 25.53
C SER A 989 -48.57 -36.97 25.49
N PRO A 990 -48.48 -37.79 24.41
CA PRO A 990 -48.35 -37.56 22.96
C PRO A 990 -49.41 -38.38 22.13
N GLU A 991 -49.08 -38.70 20.86
CA GLU A 991 -49.40 -39.95 20.11
C GLU A 991 -50.67 -40.15 19.22
N ASP A 992 -50.48 -41.10 18.29
CA ASP A 992 -51.39 -41.85 17.37
C ASP A 992 -52.21 -41.20 16.22
N LEU A 993 -52.63 -41.97 15.19
CA LEU A 993 -51.88 -42.81 14.21
C LEU A 993 -52.81 -43.30 13.06
N ALA A 994 -52.27 -43.53 11.86
CA ALA A 994 -52.90 -44.24 10.71
C ALA A 994 -54.17 -43.55 10.10
N THR A 995 -54.73 -43.93 8.93
CA THR A 995 -54.66 -45.20 8.18
C THR A 995 -54.73 -45.03 6.64
N ARG A 996 -54.27 -46.07 5.94
CA ARG A 996 -54.21 -46.30 4.46
C ARG A 996 -55.56 -46.18 3.72
N CYS A 997 -55.51 -45.90 2.41
CA CYS A 997 -55.81 -46.92 1.37
C CYS A 997 -55.46 -46.51 -0.09
N LEU A 998 -55.30 -47.54 -0.94
CA LEU A 998 -55.10 -47.56 -2.40
C LEU A 998 -56.47 -47.81 -3.12
N PRO A 999 -56.63 -47.95 -4.47
CA PRO A 999 -55.67 -48.12 -5.59
C PRO A 999 -55.95 -47.14 -6.78
N SER A 1000 -55.61 -47.30 -8.08
CA SER A 1000 -55.04 -48.39 -8.92
C SER A 1000 -54.37 -47.81 -10.20
N THR A 1001 -53.06 -48.02 -10.46
CA THR A 1001 -52.43 -49.04 -11.37
C THR A 1001 -52.16 -48.63 -12.84
N PHE A 1002 -50.87 -48.76 -13.26
CA PHE A 1002 -50.39 -49.30 -14.57
C PHE A 1002 -50.60 -48.43 -15.85
N GLU A 1003 -49.76 -48.45 -16.91
CA GLU A 1003 -48.50 -49.19 -17.22
C GLU A 1003 -47.52 -48.36 -18.13
N GLU A 1004 -46.59 -49.01 -18.85
CA GLU A 1004 -45.28 -48.50 -19.34
C GLU A 1004 -45.22 -47.81 -20.76
N SER A 1005 -44.00 -47.47 -21.23
CA SER A 1005 -43.59 -46.64 -22.40
C SER A 1005 -43.24 -47.45 -23.69
N PRO A 1006 -42.74 -46.86 -24.83
CA PRO A 1006 -42.70 -45.48 -25.36
C PRO A 1006 -43.50 -45.35 -26.71
N PRO A 1007 -43.01 -45.31 -28.01
CA PRO A 1007 -41.70 -45.06 -28.68
C PRO A 1007 -41.67 -43.95 -29.82
N GLU A 1008 -40.46 -43.72 -30.37
CA GLU A 1008 -40.01 -43.29 -31.73
C GLU A 1008 -40.84 -42.41 -32.74
N ASP A 1009 -40.29 -41.20 -33.02
CA ASP A 1009 -39.82 -40.65 -34.32
C ASP A 1009 -40.72 -40.11 -35.49
N LEU A 1010 -40.09 -39.26 -36.34
CA LEU A 1010 -40.43 -38.80 -37.73
C LEU A 1010 -41.52 -37.74 -38.07
N ALA A 1011 -41.09 -36.46 -38.08
CA ALA A 1011 -41.06 -35.50 -39.23
C ALA A 1011 -42.29 -35.07 -40.10
N THR A 1012 -42.28 -33.77 -40.51
CA THR A 1012 -42.45 -33.20 -41.90
C THR A 1012 -43.50 -32.09 -42.12
N SER A 1013 -43.12 -31.04 -42.88
CA SER A 1013 -43.97 -30.03 -43.59
C SER A 1013 -44.70 -28.98 -42.71
N CYS A 1014 -45.18 -27.80 -43.12
CA CYS A 1014 -45.17 -26.87 -44.28
C CYS A 1014 -46.33 -25.85 -43.97
N LEU A 1015 -46.52 -24.66 -44.56
CA LEU A 1015 -45.87 -23.88 -45.62
C LEU A 1015 -46.22 -22.37 -45.45
N LEU A 1016 -45.64 -21.50 -46.30
CA LEU A 1016 -45.93 -20.06 -46.42
C LEU A 1016 -47.03 -19.77 -47.48
N PRO A 1017 -47.48 -18.50 -47.58
CA PRO A 1017 -47.26 -17.70 -48.80
C PRO A 1017 -46.60 -16.33 -48.48
N THR A 1018 -45.75 -15.65 -49.29
CA THR A 1018 -45.59 -15.47 -50.76
C THR A 1018 -46.70 -14.62 -51.41
N PHE A 1019 -46.55 -13.88 -52.53
CA PHE A 1019 -45.45 -13.61 -53.50
C PHE A 1019 -45.38 -12.07 -53.77
N GLU A 1020 -44.51 -11.43 -54.57
CA GLU A 1020 -43.37 -11.84 -55.43
C GLU A 1020 -42.15 -10.91 -55.09
N GLU A 1021 -41.36 -10.19 -55.92
CA GLU A 1021 -41.22 -9.92 -57.37
C GLU A 1021 -39.70 -9.90 -57.76
N SER A 1022 -39.33 -9.63 -59.02
CA SER A 1022 -37.96 -9.81 -59.59
C SER A 1022 -37.75 -8.85 -60.80
N PRO A 1023 -36.93 -9.04 -61.88
CA PRO A 1023 -35.94 -10.08 -62.22
C PRO A 1023 -34.67 -9.65 -63.04
N LEU A 1024 -33.88 -10.65 -63.52
CA LEU A 1024 -32.91 -10.65 -64.66
C LEU A 1024 -31.50 -9.98 -64.44
N ALA A 1025 -30.37 -10.47 -65.00
CA ALA A 1025 -30.02 -11.76 -65.65
C ALA A 1025 -28.48 -11.95 -65.84
N ASN A 1026 -28.04 -13.22 -66.02
CA ASN A 1026 -26.95 -13.79 -66.87
C ASN A 1026 -25.56 -13.10 -67.06
N ALA A 1027 -24.44 -13.79 -67.37
CA ALA A 1027 -23.98 -15.20 -67.24
C ALA A 1027 -22.50 -15.32 -67.73
N SER A 1028 -21.78 -16.40 -67.35
CA SER A 1028 -20.57 -16.99 -68.02
C SER A 1028 -19.26 -16.15 -68.20
N SER A 1029 -18.03 -16.69 -68.34
CA SER A 1029 -17.37 -17.96 -67.94
C SER A 1029 -15.88 -18.01 -68.41
N VAL A 1030 -15.04 -18.90 -67.83
CA VAL A 1030 -13.87 -19.62 -68.46
C VAL A 1030 -12.48 -18.92 -68.62
N ASP A 1031 -11.42 -19.63 -68.15
CA ASP A 1031 -9.98 -19.74 -68.56
C ASP A 1031 -9.02 -18.51 -68.65
N GLU A 1032 -7.67 -18.62 -68.59
CA GLU A 1032 -6.71 -19.52 -67.88
C GLU A 1032 -5.26 -18.91 -67.92
N SER A 1033 -4.26 -19.61 -67.35
CA SER A 1033 -2.78 -19.51 -67.60
C SER A 1033 -1.87 -18.41 -66.97
N GLU A 1034 -0.91 -18.90 -66.16
CA GLU A 1034 0.54 -18.59 -65.98
C GLU A 1034 1.14 -17.17 -66.18
N SER A 1035 1.87 -16.65 -65.16
CA SER A 1035 3.35 -16.71 -65.08
C SER A 1035 4.01 -15.66 -64.12
N THR A 1036 5.06 -16.12 -63.44
CA THR A 1036 6.02 -15.46 -62.51
C THR A 1036 6.51 -14.04 -62.90
N VAL A 1037 6.81 -13.10 -61.99
CA VAL A 1037 8.05 -13.04 -61.15
C VAL A 1037 7.95 -11.99 -60.00
N GLU A 1038 8.65 -12.29 -58.90
CA GLU A 1038 9.12 -11.54 -57.71
C GLU A 1038 8.91 -10.02 -57.43
N GLN A 1039 8.82 -9.77 -56.10
CA GLN A 1039 9.44 -8.70 -55.28
C GLN A 1039 8.74 -7.33 -54.99
N THR A 1040 8.37 -7.21 -53.71
CA THR A 1040 8.40 -6.02 -52.82
C THR A 1040 7.60 -4.74 -53.15
N SER A 1041 6.43 -4.63 -52.49
CA SER A 1041 5.88 -3.38 -51.92
C SER A 1041 5.23 -3.74 -50.56
N THR A 1042 4.96 -2.90 -49.56
CA THR A 1042 4.69 -1.44 -49.44
C THR A 1042 3.42 -0.95 -50.13
N ALA A 1043 2.27 -1.40 -49.61
CA ALA A 1043 0.98 -0.70 -49.65
C ALA A 1043 0.44 -0.66 -48.20
N GLU A 1044 -0.02 0.46 -47.63
CA GLU A 1044 -1.08 1.38 -48.07
C GLU A 1044 -2.43 0.69 -48.29
N LYS A 1045 -3.37 0.89 -47.36
CA LYS A 1045 -4.78 0.53 -47.53
C LYS A 1045 -5.55 1.73 -48.07
N THR A 1046 -5.89 1.67 -49.36
CA THR A 1046 -6.98 2.45 -49.96
C THR A 1046 -8.04 1.48 -50.51
N ALA A 1047 -9.31 1.84 -50.64
CA ALA A 1047 -10.11 2.80 -49.85
C ALA A 1047 -11.60 2.47 -50.09
N THR A 1048 -12.45 2.47 -49.06
CA THR A 1048 -13.90 2.56 -49.24
C THR A 1048 -14.31 4.03 -49.26
N ALA A 1049 -14.58 4.56 -50.45
CA ALA A 1049 -14.81 5.98 -50.67
C ALA A 1049 -16.14 6.45 -50.06
N THR A 1050 -16.08 7.13 -48.92
CA THR A 1050 -17.11 8.10 -48.51
C THR A 1050 -16.63 9.48 -48.93
N THR A 1051 -17.39 10.16 -49.81
CA THR A 1051 -17.01 11.45 -50.39
C THR A 1051 -17.07 12.57 -49.35
N SER A 1052 -16.03 12.70 -48.52
CA SER A 1052 -15.94 13.74 -47.49
C SER A 1052 -15.91 15.12 -48.14
N ARG A 1053 -17.03 15.83 -48.08
CA ARG A 1053 -17.09 17.27 -48.41
C ARG A 1053 -16.02 18.00 -47.59
N ALA A 1054 -15.19 18.79 -48.24
CA ALA A 1054 -14.15 19.55 -47.54
C ALA A 1054 -14.80 20.63 -46.67
N ILE A 1055 -14.39 20.72 -45.40
CA ILE A 1055 -14.80 21.82 -44.53
C ILE A 1055 -14.15 23.09 -45.05
N VAL A 1056 -14.96 24.07 -45.46
CA VAL A 1056 -14.54 25.36 -46.02
C VAL A 1056 -15.18 26.52 -45.26
N LYS A 1057 -14.75 27.76 -45.55
CA LYS A 1057 -15.35 28.94 -44.94
C LYS A 1057 -16.79 29.07 -45.43
N GLY A 1058 -17.74 29.11 -44.49
CA GLY A 1058 -19.18 29.06 -44.75
C GLY A 1058 -19.82 27.68 -44.50
N SER A 1059 -19.04 26.60 -44.34
CA SER A 1059 -19.59 25.29 -43.99
C SER A 1059 -20.33 25.31 -42.64
N ARG A 1060 -21.51 24.69 -42.59
CA ARG A 1060 -22.25 24.44 -41.34
C ARG A 1060 -21.76 23.13 -40.72
N VAL A 1061 -21.32 23.22 -39.46
CA VAL A 1061 -20.61 22.13 -38.77
C VAL A 1061 -21.15 21.92 -37.36
N ARG A 1062 -21.21 20.66 -36.94
CA ARG A 1062 -21.51 20.23 -35.58
C ARG A 1062 -20.22 19.86 -34.86
N VAL A 1063 -20.10 20.29 -33.62
CA VAL A 1063 -18.98 19.95 -32.74
C VAL A 1063 -19.14 18.52 -32.24
N ARG A 1064 -18.07 17.73 -32.32
CA ARG A 1064 -17.87 16.54 -31.48
C ARG A 1064 -16.69 16.80 -30.56
N PHE A 1065 -16.99 16.91 -29.28
CA PHE A 1065 -15.99 17.01 -28.22
C PHE A 1065 -16.59 16.48 -26.90
N PRO A 1066 -16.71 15.15 -26.73
CA PRO A 1066 -17.43 14.55 -25.61
C PRO A 1066 -16.99 15.07 -24.23
N GLY A 1067 -17.95 15.41 -23.39
CA GLY A 1067 -17.74 16.03 -22.08
C GLY A 1067 -17.56 17.56 -22.10
N SER A 1068 -17.48 18.19 -23.27
CA SER A 1068 -17.45 19.65 -23.42
C SER A 1068 -18.85 20.27 -23.42
N LYS A 1069 -19.00 21.47 -22.84
CA LYS A 1069 -20.20 22.33 -22.99
C LYS A 1069 -20.53 22.69 -24.46
N ARG A 1070 -19.63 22.40 -25.41
CA ARG A 1070 -19.82 22.63 -26.84
C ARG A 1070 -20.23 21.38 -27.62
N ASP A 1071 -20.22 20.20 -27.01
CA ASP A 1071 -20.52 18.94 -27.72
C ASP A 1071 -21.93 18.94 -28.30
N GLY A 1072 -22.09 18.44 -29.52
CA GLY A 1072 -23.36 18.42 -30.24
C GLY A 1072 -23.87 19.77 -30.75
N LEU A 1073 -23.27 20.91 -30.37
CA LEU A 1073 -23.67 22.23 -30.85
C LEU A 1073 -23.25 22.46 -32.31
N GLU A 1074 -24.04 23.28 -33.00
CA GLU A 1074 -23.80 23.66 -34.39
C GLU A 1074 -23.28 25.09 -34.53
N GLY A 1075 -22.62 25.35 -35.66
CA GLY A 1075 -22.11 26.67 -36.01
C GLY A 1075 -21.63 26.74 -37.45
N VAL A 1076 -21.09 27.90 -37.82
CA VAL A 1076 -20.57 28.18 -39.16
C VAL A 1076 -19.06 28.45 -39.08
N VAL A 1077 -18.29 27.85 -40.00
CA VAL A 1077 -16.86 28.12 -40.14
C VAL A 1077 -16.65 29.53 -40.70
N ILE A 1078 -16.14 30.46 -39.89
CA ILE A 1078 -15.93 31.86 -40.27
C ILE A 1078 -14.53 32.15 -40.86
N GLY A 1079 -13.59 31.22 -40.69
CA GLY A 1079 -12.23 31.31 -41.23
C GLY A 1079 -11.35 30.15 -40.80
N PHE A 1080 -10.07 30.22 -41.16
CA PHE A 1080 -9.04 29.26 -40.74
C PHE A 1080 -7.79 29.98 -40.24
N ARG A 1081 -6.99 29.28 -39.45
CA ARG A 1081 -5.65 29.69 -39.02
C ARG A 1081 -4.72 28.48 -39.10
N THR A 1082 -3.49 28.70 -39.57
CA THR A 1082 -2.44 27.67 -39.51
C THR A 1082 -1.62 27.85 -38.24
N GLU A 1083 -1.39 26.77 -37.49
CA GLU A 1083 -0.60 26.76 -36.27
C GLU A 1083 0.24 25.47 -36.22
N GLN A 1084 1.55 25.59 -36.01
CA GLN A 1084 2.49 24.46 -36.03
C GLN A 1084 2.39 23.57 -37.30
N GLY A 1085 2.04 24.16 -38.44
CA GLY A 1085 1.87 23.47 -39.72
C GLY A 1085 0.50 22.80 -39.92
N LEU A 1086 -0.36 22.77 -38.89
CA LEU A 1086 -1.71 22.20 -38.93
C LEU A 1086 -2.77 23.29 -39.11
N GLN A 1087 -3.87 22.96 -39.79
CA GLN A 1087 -4.96 23.90 -40.07
C GLN A 1087 -6.06 23.78 -39.01
N LYS A 1088 -6.41 24.91 -38.39
CA LYS A 1088 -7.58 25.06 -37.52
C LYS A 1088 -8.72 25.78 -38.24
N ALA A 1089 -9.93 25.24 -38.16
CA ALA A 1089 -11.16 25.96 -38.48
C ALA A 1089 -11.60 26.80 -37.28
N ILE A 1090 -11.97 28.05 -37.54
CA ILE A 1090 -12.57 28.97 -36.56
C ILE A 1090 -14.09 28.90 -36.77
N VAL A 1091 -14.82 28.41 -35.77
CA VAL A 1091 -16.27 28.19 -35.82
C VAL A 1091 -16.98 29.21 -34.93
N LYS A 1092 -18.02 29.84 -35.48
CA LYS A 1092 -18.97 30.65 -34.72
C LYS A 1092 -20.18 29.78 -34.39
N LEU A 1093 -20.30 29.40 -33.13
CA LEU A 1093 -21.38 28.54 -32.62
C LEU A 1093 -22.68 29.31 -32.40
N GLU A 1094 -23.77 28.60 -32.51
CA GLU A 1094 -25.13 29.06 -32.24
C GLU A 1094 -25.58 28.60 -30.84
N ASN A 1095 -26.57 29.27 -30.26
CA ASN A 1095 -27.21 28.90 -28.98
C ASN A 1095 -26.28 28.69 -27.77
N ILE A 1096 -25.15 29.41 -27.69
CA ILE A 1096 -24.21 29.38 -26.55
C ILE A 1096 -23.84 30.80 -26.08
N GLU A 1097 -23.46 30.91 -24.80
CA GLU A 1097 -22.92 32.12 -24.16
C GLU A 1097 -21.85 32.83 -25.01
N ALA A 1098 -21.88 34.16 -25.04
CA ALA A 1098 -21.02 34.98 -25.93
C ALA A 1098 -19.52 34.71 -25.75
N SER A 1099 -19.08 34.43 -24.52
CA SER A 1099 -17.69 34.05 -24.15
C SER A 1099 -17.23 32.72 -24.74
N LEU A 1100 -18.16 31.81 -25.07
CA LEU A 1100 -17.87 30.47 -25.60
C LEU A 1100 -18.18 30.33 -27.10
N ARG A 1101 -18.78 31.38 -27.69
CA ARG A 1101 -19.39 31.40 -29.03
C ARG A 1101 -18.40 31.31 -30.18
N ILE A 1102 -17.14 31.66 -29.97
CA ILE A 1102 -16.05 31.33 -30.90
C ILE A 1102 -15.32 30.09 -30.37
N TRP A 1103 -15.04 29.17 -31.27
CA TRP A 1103 -14.28 27.94 -30.99
C TRP A 1103 -13.31 27.64 -32.14
N GLU A 1104 -12.19 27.01 -31.83
CA GLU A 1104 -11.20 26.59 -32.83
C GLU A 1104 -10.97 25.08 -32.73
N CYS A 1105 -10.99 24.39 -33.87
CA CYS A 1105 -10.74 22.95 -33.97
C CYS A 1105 -9.82 22.65 -35.15
N PHE A 1106 -8.89 21.70 -34.98
CA PHE A 1106 -8.09 21.20 -36.10
C PHE A 1106 -8.98 20.51 -37.15
N VAL A 1107 -8.59 20.60 -38.42
CA VAL A 1107 -9.24 19.94 -39.56
C VAL A 1107 -8.17 19.22 -40.38
N PRO A 1108 -8.22 17.88 -40.51
CA PRO A 1108 -9.12 16.96 -39.79
C PRO A 1108 -8.89 17.02 -38.27
N GLY A 1109 -9.98 16.77 -37.52
CA GLY A 1109 -9.90 16.59 -36.06
C GLY A 1109 -9.51 15.16 -35.67
N ASN A 1110 -9.38 14.90 -34.37
CA ASN A 1110 -9.17 13.55 -33.85
C ASN A 1110 -10.49 12.96 -33.31
N GLU A 1111 -10.48 11.69 -32.88
CA GLU A 1111 -11.69 11.00 -32.44
C GLU A 1111 -12.38 11.65 -31.23
N GLY A 1112 -11.62 12.32 -30.35
CA GLY A 1112 -12.15 13.02 -29.18
C GLY A 1112 -12.50 14.50 -29.42
N MET A 1113 -12.04 15.11 -30.51
CA MET A 1113 -12.30 16.51 -30.86
C MET A 1113 -12.25 16.72 -32.38
N ARG A 1114 -13.43 16.83 -32.99
CA ARG A 1114 -13.60 17.05 -34.45
C ARG A 1114 -14.83 17.90 -34.80
N LEU A 1115 -14.91 18.29 -36.06
CA LEU A 1115 -16.07 18.90 -36.69
C LEU A 1115 -16.72 17.90 -37.65
N GLU A 1116 -18.03 17.75 -37.57
CA GLU A 1116 -18.86 16.98 -38.52
C GLU A 1116 -19.66 17.97 -39.38
N LEU A 1117 -19.70 17.78 -40.70
CA LEU A 1117 -20.54 18.60 -41.57
C LEU A 1117 -22.02 18.27 -41.36
N VAL A 1118 -22.85 19.30 -41.23
CA VAL A 1118 -24.31 19.18 -41.08
C VAL A 1118 -25.00 19.21 -42.45
N SER A 1119 -24.35 19.84 -43.43
CA SER A 1119 -24.78 19.97 -44.83
C SER A 1119 -23.57 20.17 -45.74
#